data_AF-A0A1G1CE01-F1
#
_entry.id   AF-A0A1G1CE01-F1
#
_cell.length_a   1.000
_cell.length_b   1.000
_cell.length_c   1.000
_cell.angle_alpha   90.00
_cell.angle_beta   90.00
_cell.angle_gamma   90.00
#
_symmetry.space_group_name_H-M   'P 1'
#
loop_
_entity.id
_entity.type
_entity.pdbx_description
1 polymer ?
#
loop_
_entity_poly.entity_id
_entity_poly.type
_entity_poly.pdbx_seq_one_letter_code
_entity_poly.pdbx_strand_id
1 'polypeptide(L)'
;MPNVKYKLLYVLTFLFVFLLNSFPAFAYTESYFEDDFSLGSTKWNVVRNYQYLNHALPCMNGGVPSTWNILSGEYGIKIQGSYCVTETIPKDEYWDNAWNDYIYELDMHFVSGVDKNIAWRYTDENNWLGVHVIAPWAYFQRIVQDFHNNYQQLYDGHTYHFKIIANGQNHDVYYYDINTPENVSHMKGHRDDTLYLTGRPALQASAGGSPNDFSETYFDNIKVTSLEIPDPTPTPTPTPSPTPTPLPTPEPTPFIDLPYFSQTDPAWGGMQYDSTDQTISQWGCALTSIAMVLKYHGIDMVPDGGGGMEPLTPLSLNRMLVNLKGYAGFGQLSFPKITRLSKLLIDRLKEEGRSFDFKKLEYRKIAPVDFSLVDSILTDRLQPLIFHENLAFPSLDHFLVATRTITSGSEYAISDPIEESRTNFIMPPSSLTGVRYFEPANSNASYLWFLTDPNLALRVLTPEGEVTDDHSATPSAMLDFLPGLANDLDASHSADNSGWEFDYKYPPSGEYLIKYRPETDGWHNIWWYLSDVEGEDVDVDGKYFGGKQFENTIKLVFPIDDIEHYSIEKVVDFPTLLSDLKALKRLGWIKQKGLYTSLNSIFNVCRPFHHYRWKGFEKMWQSAIRKVEKLPDRFITPEAREIILYDLNYLLGHYNPPPHRPWPHWR
;
A
#
# COMPACT_ATOMS: atom_id res chain seq x y z
N MET A 1 72.05 -26.02 -37.66
CA MET A 1 70.97 -25.24 -38.32
C MET A 1 70.00 -24.76 -37.25
N PRO A 2 69.68 -23.47 -37.19
CA PRO A 2 69.13 -22.81 -36.01
C PRO A 2 67.60 -22.67 -36.14
N ASN A 3 66.81 -23.58 -35.55
CA ASN A 3 65.35 -23.34 -35.46
C ASN A 3 64.64 -24.09 -34.32
N VAL A 4 65.37 -24.65 -33.36
CA VAL A 4 64.78 -25.45 -32.26
C VAL A 4 64.77 -24.72 -30.92
N LYS A 5 65.66 -23.73 -30.70
CA LYS A 5 65.73 -23.00 -29.42
C LYS A 5 64.61 -21.97 -29.22
N TYR A 6 64.01 -21.45 -30.29
CA TYR A 6 62.88 -20.51 -30.17
C TYR A 6 61.53 -21.22 -29.97
N LYS A 7 61.36 -22.45 -30.46
CA LYS A 7 60.10 -23.21 -30.26
C LYS A 7 59.91 -23.69 -28.81
N LEU A 8 60.99 -24.08 -28.12
CA LEU A 8 60.87 -24.55 -26.73
C LEU A 8 60.57 -23.40 -25.76
N LEU A 9 61.11 -22.20 -26.02
CA LEU A 9 60.82 -21.00 -25.22
C LEU A 9 59.37 -20.53 -25.45
N TYR A 10 58.87 -20.57 -26.69
CA TYR A 10 57.47 -20.24 -26.97
C TYR A 10 56.50 -21.25 -26.32
N VAL A 11 56.79 -22.56 -26.35
CA VAL A 11 55.91 -23.57 -25.73
C VAL A 11 55.91 -23.50 -24.19
N LEU A 12 57.06 -23.23 -23.56
CA LEU A 12 57.14 -23.02 -22.11
C LEU A 12 56.47 -21.71 -21.67
N THR A 13 56.56 -20.65 -22.48
CA THR A 13 55.88 -19.37 -22.19
C THR A 13 54.36 -19.49 -22.42
N PHE A 14 53.92 -20.26 -23.42
CA PHE A 14 52.49 -20.53 -23.66
C PHE A 14 51.88 -21.40 -22.57
N LEU A 15 52.60 -22.42 -22.06
CA LEU A 15 52.15 -23.23 -20.93
C LEU A 15 52.13 -22.45 -19.60
N PHE A 16 53.06 -21.52 -19.40
CA PHE A 16 53.06 -20.66 -18.21
C PHE A 16 51.94 -19.61 -18.24
N VAL A 17 51.60 -19.08 -19.43
CA VAL A 17 50.45 -18.19 -19.64
C VAL A 17 49.11 -18.94 -19.57
N PHE A 18 49.06 -20.22 -19.97
CA PHE A 18 47.86 -21.05 -19.79
C PHE A 18 47.64 -21.47 -18.33
N LEU A 19 48.72 -21.76 -17.57
CA LEU A 19 48.64 -22.11 -16.15
C LEU A 19 48.34 -20.89 -15.25
N LEU A 20 48.68 -19.66 -15.67
CA LEU A 20 48.26 -18.43 -14.99
C LEU A 20 46.81 -18.02 -15.29
N ASN A 21 46.17 -18.58 -16.33
CA ASN A 21 44.77 -18.33 -16.68
C ASN A 21 43.82 -19.49 -16.32
N SER A 22 44.29 -20.50 -15.58
CA SER A 22 43.47 -21.65 -15.17
C SER A 22 43.41 -21.86 -13.66
N PHE A 23 43.74 -20.84 -12.87
CA PHE A 23 43.17 -20.77 -11.53
C PHE A 23 41.67 -20.45 -11.69
N PRO A 24 40.75 -21.27 -11.16
CA PRO A 24 39.39 -20.78 -10.99
C PRO A 24 39.51 -19.47 -10.22
N ALA A 25 38.87 -18.41 -10.70
CA ALA A 25 38.64 -17.25 -9.85
C ALA A 25 38.04 -17.82 -8.56
N PHE A 26 38.76 -17.69 -7.44
CA PHE A 26 38.16 -17.96 -6.15
C PHE A 26 37.04 -16.93 -6.05
N ALA A 27 35.81 -17.38 -6.30
CA ALA A 27 34.63 -16.63 -5.93
C ALA A 27 34.68 -16.54 -4.41
N TYR A 28 35.09 -15.38 -3.89
CA TYR A 28 34.91 -15.10 -2.49
C TYR A 28 33.42 -14.77 -2.34
N THR A 29 32.64 -15.77 -1.96
CA THR A 29 31.32 -15.48 -1.39
C THR A 29 31.60 -14.82 -0.05
N GLU A 30 31.22 -13.55 0.09
CA GLU A 30 31.31 -12.87 1.37
C GLU A 30 30.35 -13.59 2.33
N SER A 31 30.87 -14.04 3.47
CA SER A 31 30.04 -14.64 4.51
C SER A 31 29.38 -13.52 5.30
N TYR A 32 28.06 -13.42 5.16
CA TYR A 32 27.23 -12.46 5.88
C TYR A 32 26.97 -12.95 7.31
N PHE A 33 26.49 -14.19 7.45
CA PHE A 33 26.11 -14.74 8.75
C PHE A 33 26.32 -16.25 8.79
N GLU A 34 26.91 -16.76 9.87
CA GLU A 34 27.08 -18.20 10.09
C GLU A 34 26.78 -18.56 11.55
N ASP A 35 26.11 -19.69 11.76
CA ASP A 35 25.90 -20.27 13.08
C ASP A 35 25.71 -21.79 13.02
N ASP A 36 26.56 -22.53 13.72
CA ASP A 36 26.46 -23.98 13.95
C ASP A 36 25.98 -24.29 15.38
N PHE A 37 25.53 -23.26 16.10
CA PHE A 37 25.04 -23.32 17.48
C PHE A 37 26.02 -23.89 18.51
N SER A 38 27.29 -24.11 18.15
CA SER A 38 28.34 -24.62 19.04
C SER A 38 28.62 -23.68 20.22
N LEU A 39 28.32 -22.39 20.06
CA LEU A 39 28.47 -21.34 21.07
C LEU A 39 27.14 -20.91 21.72
N GLY A 40 26.06 -21.65 21.48
CA GLY A 40 24.73 -21.31 21.97
C GLY A 40 23.89 -20.54 20.95
N SER A 41 22.68 -20.13 21.35
CA SER A 41 21.72 -19.40 20.49
C SER A 41 21.78 -17.88 20.66
N THR A 42 22.89 -17.34 21.19
CA THR A 42 22.99 -15.92 21.57
C THR A 42 22.85 -14.96 20.40
N LYS A 43 23.07 -15.41 19.17
CA LYS A 43 22.89 -14.63 17.94
C LYS A 43 21.44 -14.47 17.51
N TRP A 44 20.50 -15.18 18.14
CA TRP A 44 19.12 -15.27 17.68
C TRP A 44 18.14 -14.57 18.63
N ASN A 45 17.08 -14.00 18.06
CA ASN A 45 15.97 -13.42 18.79
C ASN A 45 14.64 -14.07 18.37
N VAL A 46 13.78 -14.37 19.34
CA VAL A 46 12.42 -14.85 19.06
C VAL A 46 11.55 -13.64 18.75
N VAL A 47 11.05 -13.57 17.53
CA VAL A 47 10.28 -12.41 17.02
C VAL A 47 8.79 -12.68 16.88
N ARG A 48 8.41 -13.96 16.87
CA ARG A 48 7.02 -14.39 16.87
C ARG A 48 6.84 -15.60 17.76
N ASN A 49 5.76 -15.62 18.54
CA ASN A 49 5.36 -16.78 19.34
C ASN A 49 3.91 -16.65 19.83
N TYR A 50 2.94 -17.15 19.04
CA TYR A 50 1.53 -17.15 19.43
C TYR A 50 0.70 -18.20 18.70
N GLN A 51 -0.53 -18.42 19.19
CA GLN A 51 -1.57 -19.22 18.53
C GLN A 51 -2.56 -18.32 17.80
N TYR A 52 -2.81 -18.52 16.49
CA TYR A 52 -3.68 -17.62 15.72
C TYR A 52 -5.13 -17.54 16.24
N LEU A 53 -5.65 -18.60 16.88
CA LEU A 53 -6.99 -18.55 17.49
C LEU A 53 -7.03 -17.82 18.83
N ASN A 54 -5.87 -17.55 19.44
CA ASN A 54 -5.74 -16.78 20.67
C ASN A 54 -4.32 -16.20 20.80
N HIS A 55 -4.13 -14.98 20.29
CA HIS A 55 -2.81 -14.33 20.22
C HIS A 55 -2.19 -14.05 21.61
N ALA A 56 -2.98 -14.13 22.69
CA ALA A 56 -2.48 -14.00 24.06
C ALA A 56 -1.77 -15.26 24.59
N LEU A 57 -1.86 -16.39 23.87
CA LEU A 57 -1.21 -17.64 24.24
C LEU A 57 0.01 -17.92 23.34
N PRO A 58 1.20 -18.20 23.93
CA PRO A 58 2.35 -18.64 23.15
C PRO A 58 2.13 -20.07 22.63
N CYS A 59 3.07 -20.55 21.81
CA CYS A 59 3.17 -21.97 21.54
C CYS A 59 3.43 -22.75 22.81
N MET A 60 2.74 -23.87 22.95
CA MET A 60 2.76 -24.70 24.14
C MET A 60 3.44 -26.04 23.82
N ASN A 61 3.88 -26.76 24.84
CA ASN A 61 4.30 -28.15 24.72
C ASN A 61 3.92 -28.86 26.01
N GLY A 62 3.01 -29.84 25.94
CA GLY A 62 2.52 -30.52 27.15
C GLY A 62 1.83 -29.60 28.15
N GLY A 63 1.21 -28.51 27.69
CA GLY A 63 0.47 -27.56 28.53
C GLY A 63 1.31 -26.46 29.19
N VAL A 64 2.60 -26.37 28.90
CA VAL A 64 3.47 -25.24 29.31
C VAL A 64 3.99 -24.46 28.10
N PRO A 65 4.31 -23.16 28.22
CA PRO A 65 4.90 -22.41 27.12
C PRO A 65 6.20 -23.06 26.61
N SER A 66 6.30 -23.25 25.31
CA SER A 66 7.49 -23.77 24.65
C SER A 66 8.57 -22.69 24.56
N THR A 67 9.82 -23.14 24.60
CA THR A 67 10.99 -22.28 24.44
C THR A 67 11.94 -22.88 23.42
N TRP A 68 12.48 -22.05 22.56
CA TRP A 68 13.58 -22.43 21.69
C TRP A 68 14.80 -22.82 22.52
N ASN A 69 15.42 -23.94 22.19
CA ASN A 69 16.52 -24.49 22.93
C ASN A 69 17.49 -25.27 22.04
N ILE A 70 18.71 -25.45 22.54
CA ILE A 70 19.70 -26.31 21.88
C ILE A 70 19.60 -27.70 22.47
N LEU A 71 19.38 -28.69 21.61
CA LEU A 71 19.38 -30.10 21.97
C LEU A 71 20.29 -30.84 20.99
N SER A 72 21.24 -31.60 21.53
CA SER A 72 22.21 -32.36 20.74
C SER A 72 23.05 -31.53 19.76
N GLY A 73 23.24 -30.24 20.03
CA GLY A 73 23.98 -29.31 19.16
C GLY A 73 23.09 -28.56 18.16
N GLU A 74 21.85 -28.97 17.97
CA GLU A 74 20.91 -28.35 17.03
C GLU A 74 19.99 -27.37 17.77
N TYR A 75 19.65 -26.23 17.17
CA TYR A 75 18.74 -25.24 17.75
C TYR A 75 17.33 -25.43 17.21
N GLY A 76 16.34 -25.56 18.09
CA GLY A 76 14.99 -25.88 17.66
C GLY A 76 13.97 -25.80 18.77
N ILE A 77 12.80 -26.35 18.49
CA ILE A 77 11.68 -26.30 19.41
C ILE A 77 10.66 -27.41 19.12
N LYS A 78 10.00 -27.86 20.19
CA LYS A 78 8.76 -28.63 20.13
C LYS A 78 7.58 -27.74 20.49
N ILE A 79 6.58 -27.68 19.62
CA ILE A 79 5.39 -26.84 19.80
C ILE A 79 4.12 -27.65 19.57
N GLN A 80 3.04 -27.20 20.20
CA GLN A 80 1.70 -27.73 20.16
C GLN A 80 0.73 -26.56 20.37
N GLY A 81 -0.38 -26.56 19.63
CA GLY A 81 -1.43 -25.56 19.77
C GLY A 81 -2.07 -25.21 18.43
N SER A 82 -3.33 -24.79 18.47
CA SER A 82 -4.11 -24.49 17.27
C SER A 82 -3.51 -23.35 16.48
N TYR A 83 -3.02 -23.67 15.27
CA TYR A 83 -2.36 -22.73 14.39
C TYR A 83 -1.26 -21.98 15.15
N CYS A 84 -0.39 -22.72 15.84
CA CYS A 84 0.70 -22.06 16.53
C CYS A 84 1.83 -21.76 15.58
N VAL A 85 2.46 -20.59 15.73
CA VAL A 85 3.65 -20.22 14.96
C VAL A 85 4.65 -19.51 15.87
N THR A 86 5.91 -19.88 15.73
CA THR A 86 7.03 -19.20 16.37
C THR A 86 8.23 -19.11 15.44
N GLU A 87 8.92 -17.97 15.50
CA GLU A 87 10.00 -17.63 14.58
C GLU A 87 11.17 -16.99 15.32
N THR A 88 12.37 -17.29 14.83
CA THR A 88 13.60 -16.63 15.28
C THR A 88 14.41 -16.10 14.11
N ILE A 89 15.03 -14.95 14.32
CA ILE A 89 15.91 -14.28 13.35
C ILE A 89 17.26 -13.95 13.98
N PRO A 90 18.32 -13.73 13.18
CA PRO A 90 19.54 -13.10 13.68
C PRO A 90 19.25 -11.75 14.34
N LYS A 91 19.92 -11.46 15.46
CA LYS A 91 19.88 -10.15 16.12
C LYS A 91 20.53 -9.09 15.26
N ASP A 92 20.15 -7.83 15.50
CA ASP A 92 20.62 -6.66 14.75
C ASP A 92 22.14 -6.54 14.73
N GLU A 93 22.81 -6.86 15.84
CA GLU A 93 24.28 -6.80 15.94
C GLU A 93 25.03 -7.82 15.07
N TYR A 94 24.32 -8.82 14.54
CA TYR A 94 24.87 -9.85 13.64
C TYR A 94 24.29 -9.77 12.22
N TRP A 95 23.51 -8.73 11.91
CA TRP A 95 22.85 -8.62 10.61
C TRP A 95 22.93 -7.21 10.05
N ASP A 96 23.47 -7.07 8.84
CA ASP A 96 23.42 -5.83 8.09
C ASP A 96 22.16 -5.79 7.21
N ASN A 97 21.36 -4.73 7.35
CA ASN A 97 20.15 -4.54 6.55
C ASN A 97 20.44 -4.26 5.06
N ALA A 98 21.71 -4.03 4.68
CA ALA A 98 22.13 -4.02 3.29
C ALA A 98 22.20 -5.42 2.65
N TRP A 99 22.22 -6.50 3.44
CA TRP A 99 22.27 -7.90 2.99
C TRP A 99 20.91 -8.38 2.49
N ASN A 100 20.47 -7.76 1.41
CA ASN A 100 19.19 -8.04 0.79
C ASN A 100 19.30 -9.24 -0.13
N ASP A 101 20.30 -9.26 -1.00
CA ASP A 101 20.50 -10.35 -1.93
C ASP A 101 21.52 -11.35 -1.37
N TYR A 102 21.04 -12.56 -1.07
CA TYR A 102 21.83 -13.58 -0.38
C TYR A 102 21.48 -15.02 -0.77
N ILE A 103 22.43 -15.91 -0.52
CA ILE A 103 22.22 -17.35 -0.46
C ILE A 103 22.11 -17.73 1.02
N TYR A 104 21.02 -18.38 1.40
CA TYR A 104 20.75 -18.88 2.74
C TYR A 104 20.71 -20.41 2.73
N GLU A 105 21.67 -21.01 3.42
CA GLU A 105 21.84 -22.45 3.56
C GLU A 105 21.65 -22.87 5.03
N LEU A 106 21.06 -24.06 5.23
CA LEU A 106 20.86 -24.65 6.55
C LEU A 106 20.59 -26.16 6.45
N ASP A 107 20.86 -26.87 7.53
CA ASP A 107 20.36 -28.22 7.75
C ASP A 107 19.14 -28.16 8.68
N MET A 108 18.06 -28.85 8.30
CA MET A 108 16.82 -28.93 9.07
C MET A 108 16.46 -30.39 9.35
N HIS A 109 16.42 -30.74 10.64
CA HIS A 109 16.04 -32.05 11.14
C HIS A 109 14.53 -32.10 11.38
N PHE A 110 13.84 -32.96 10.63
CA PHE A 110 12.40 -33.15 10.69
C PHE A 110 12.08 -34.21 11.73
N VAL A 111 11.99 -33.86 13.01
CA VAL A 111 11.86 -34.87 14.08
C VAL A 111 10.50 -35.56 14.02
N SER A 112 9.41 -34.79 14.16
CA SER A 112 8.04 -35.33 14.09
C SER A 112 6.98 -34.23 13.98
N GLY A 113 5.78 -34.57 13.51
CA GLY A 113 4.59 -33.72 13.66
C GLY A 113 3.97 -33.29 12.34
N VAL A 114 3.19 -32.20 12.33
CA VAL A 114 2.40 -31.81 11.14
C VAL A 114 3.13 -30.87 10.20
N ASP A 115 3.75 -29.81 10.72
CA ASP A 115 4.35 -28.74 9.91
C ASP A 115 5.86 -28.62 10.16
N LYS A 116 6.64 -28.29 9.13
CA LYS A 116 8.07 -27.95 9.19
C LYS A 116 8.32 -26.82 8.21
N ASN A 117 8.68 -25.64 8.71
CA ASN A 117 8.74 -24.46 7.87
C ASN A 117 10.10 -23.76 7.96
N ILE A 118 10.45 -23.06 6.89
CA ILE A 118 11.63 -22.19 6.83
C ILE A 118 11.17 -20.87 6.27
N ALA A 119 11.64 -19.76 6.81
CA ALA A 119 11.30 -18.43 6.32
C ALA A 119 12.56 -17.62 5.96
N TRP A 120 12.41 -16.69 5.03
CA TRP A 120 13.45 -15.74 4.62
C TRP A 120 12.78 -14.47 4.09
N ARG A 121 13.55 -13.40 3.85
CA ARG A 121 13.01 -12.03 3.68
C ARG A 121 12.11 -11.65 4.87
N TYR A 122 12.40 -12.18 6.05
CA TYR A 122 11.59 -11.91 7.24
C TYR A 122 11.83 -10.48 7.70
N THR A 123 10.78 -9.67 7.64
CA THR A 123 10.80 -8.29 8.12
C THR A 123 9.87 -8.18 9.34
N ASP A 124 8.69 -8.78 9.27
CA ASP A 124 7.72 -8.87 10.36
C ASP A 124 6.78 -10.05 10.15
N GLU A 125 5.79 -10.23 11.03
CA GLU A 125 4.86 -11.36 11.01
C GLU A 125 3.96 -11.44 9.76
N ASN A 126 3.82 -10.34 9.02
CA ASN A 126 3.03 -10.20 7.79
C ASN A 126 3.90 -10.20 6.52
N ASN A 127 5.20 -9.94 6.66
CA ASN A 127 6.13 -9.76 5.55
C ASN A 127 7.28 -10.77 5.62
N TRP A 128 7.07 -11.92 4.98
CA TRP A 128 8.07 -12.96 4.81
C TRP A 128 7.72 -13.91 3.65
N LEU A 129 8.76 -14.58 3.16
CA LEU A 129 8.67 -15.74 2.28
C LEU A 129 9.03 -16.99 3.03
N GLY A 130 8.49 -18.13 2.62
CA GLY A 130 8.82 -19.39 3.26
C GLY A 130 8.56 -20.61 2.39
N VAL A 131 9.03 -21.74 2.90
CA VAL A 131 8.57 -23.05 2.48
C VAL A 131 7.77 -23.61 3.63
N HIS A 132 6.56 -24.05 3.32
CA HIS A 132 5.70 -24.74 4.26
C HIS A 132 5.70 -26.23 3.93
N VAL A 133 6.08 -27.05 4.90
CA VAL A 133 6.06 -28.51 4.72
C VAL A 133 4.97 -29.12 5.59
N ILE A 134 3.92 -29.64 4.95
CA ILE A 134 2.91 -30.49 5.56
C ILE A 134 3.22 -31.91 5.12
N ALA A 135 3.93 -32.68 5.94
CA ALA A 135 4.41 -33.99 5.53
C ALA A 135 3.24 -34.86 4.97
N PRO A 136 3.37 -35.35 3.72
CA PRO A 136 4.62 -35.48 3.01
C PRO A 136 4.95 -34.36 2.00
N TRP A 137 4.17 -33.29 1.91
CA TRP A 137 4.30 -32.27 0.86
C TRP A 137 5.01 -31.00 1.32
N ALA A 138 5.80 -30.39 0.44
CA ALA A 138 6.29 -29.02 0.57
C ALA A 138 5.65 -28.10 -0.46
N TYR A 139 5.41 -26.84 -0.11
CA TYR A 139 5.06 -25.79 -1.06
C TYR A 139 5.65 -24.45 -0.67
N PHE A 140 5.78 -23.57 -1.65
CA PHE A 140 6.23 -22.19 -1.43
C PHE A 140 5.10 -21.39 -0.79
N GLN A 141 5.36 -20.75 0.34
CA GLN A 141 4.40 -19.98 1.12
C GLN A 141 4.83 -18.50 1.16
N ARG A 142 3.86 -17.61 1.03
CA ARG A 142 3.98 -16.16 1.24
C ARG A 142 2.69 -15.68 1.90
N ILE A 143 2.76 -14.64 2.75
CA ILE A 143 1.55 -14.09 3.39
C ILE A 143 0.72 -13.21 2.44
N VAL A 144 1.32 -12.62 1.40
CA VAL A 144 0.58 -12.04 0.25
C VAL A 144 0.08 -13.20 -0.64
N GLN A 145 -1.24 -13.33 -0.82
CA GLN A 145 -1.93 -14.51 -1.37
C GLN A 145 -1.47 -14.97 -2.77
N ASP A 146 -0.50 -15.88 -2.86
CA ASP A 146 -0.38 -16.78 -4.00
C ASP A 146 0.31 -18.09 -3.59
N PHE A 147 -0.33 -19.24 -3.87
CA PHE A 147 0.18 -20.57 -3.51
C PHE A 147 0.64 -21.28 -4.78
N HIS A 148 1.94 -21.56 -4.89
CA HIS A 148 2.49 -22.34 -6.00
C HIS A 148 2.81 -23.77 -5.57
N ASN A 149 2.20 -24.72 -6.26
CA ASN A 149 2.29 -26.14 -5.94
C ASN A 149 3.48 -26.81 -6.63
N ASN A 150 4.51 -27.19 -5.88
CA ASN A 150 5.51 -28.18 -6.28
C ASN A 150 5.58 -29.29 -5.23
N TYR A 151 4.72 -30.29 -5.40
CA TYR A 151 4.62 -31.40 -4.46
C TYR A 151 5.84 -32.32 -4.58
N GLN A 152 6.60 -32.41 -3.49
CA GLN A 152 7.70 -33.35 -3.31
C GLN A 152 7.61 -34.00 -1.95
N GLN A 153 8.04 -35.26 -1.85
CA GLN A 153 7.84 -36.09 -0.68
C GLN A 153 8.95 -35.89 0.36
N LEU A 154 8.64 -35.31 1.52
CA LEU A 154 9.54 -35.16 2.68
C LEU A 154 9.03 -35.99 3.86
N TYR A 155 9.94 -36.55 4.66
CA TYR A 155 9.62 -37.50 5.72
C TYR A 155 10.20 -37.10 7.08
N ASP A 156 9.47 -37.44 8.14
CA ASP A 156 9.96 -37.34 9.52
C ASP A 156 11.08 -38.36 9.79
N GLY A 157 12.01 -38.02 10.69
CA GLY A 157 13.21 -38.78 11.01
C GLY A 157 14.40 -38.53 10.07
N HIS A 158 14.28 -37.59 9.14
CA HIS A 158 15.32 -37.23 8.18
C HIS A 158 15.85 -35.81 8.43
N THR A 159 17.09 -35.56 7.99
CA THR A 159 17.68 -34.23 7.94
C THR A 159 17.84 -33.82 6.49
N TYR A 160 17.35 -32.63 6.18
CA TYR A 160 17.40 -32.07 4.83
C TYR A 160 18.30 -30.85 4.83
N HIS A 161 19.21 -30.79 3.86
CA HIS A 161 19.94 -29.57 3.57
C HIS A 161 19.09 -28.69 2.66
N PHE A 162 18.88 -27.44 3.03
CA PHE A 162 18.19 -26.43 2.24
C PHE A 162 19.17 -25.36 1.78
N LYS A 163 19.02 -24.94 0.52
CA LYS A 163 19.70 -23.80 -0.09
C LYS A 163 18.67 -22.89 -0.76
N ILE A 164 18.49 -21.71 -0.20
CA ILE A 164 17.61 -20.66 -0.68
C ILE A 164 18.47 -19.59 -1.36
N ILE A 165 18.18 -19.28 -2.61
CA ILE A 165 18.79 -18.17 -3.36
C ILE A 165 17.75 -17.05 -3.40
N ALA A 166 18.00 -15.93 -2.74
CA ALA A 166 17.15 -14.75 -2.75
C ALA A 166 17.83 -13.64 -3.56
N ASN A 167 17.48 -13.50 -4.83
CA ASN A 167 18.12 -12.58 -5.79
C ASN A 167 17.10 -11.59 -6.35
N GLY A 168 17.05 -10.39 -5.78
CA GLY A 168 15.97 -9.45 -6.00
C GLY A 168 14.62 -10.14 -5.78
N GLN A 169 13.77 -10.10 -6.79
CA GLN A 169 12.44 -10.72 -6.82
C GLN A 169 12.45 -12.20 -7.18
N ASN A 170 13.61 -12.77 -7.55
CA ASN A 170 13.73 -14.16 -7.94
C ASN A 170 14.18 -15.01 -6.74
N HIS A 171 13.46 -16.08 -6.48
CA HIS A 171 13.75 -17.00 -5.39
C HIS A 171 13.84 -18.42 -5.89
N ASP A 172 14.91 -19.12 -5.55
CA ASP A 172 15.07 -20.55 -5.87
C ASP A 172 15.39 -21.31 -4.59
N VAL A 173 14.71 -22.43 -4.37
CA VAL A 173 14.97 -23.31 -3.22
C VAL A 173 15.43 -24.67 -3.72
N TYR A 174 16.62 -25.07 -3.31
CA TYR A 174 17.16 -26.39 -3.52
C TYR A 174 17.20 -27.14 -2.20
N TYR A 175 16.92 -28.44 -2.21
CA TYR A 175 17.07 -29.26 -1.02
C TYR A 175 17.32 -30.72 -1.36
N TYR A 176 17.92 -31.44 -0.42
CA TYR A 176 18.17 -32.88 -0.52
C TYR A 176 18.27 -33.48 0.88
N ASP A 177 17.97 -34.78 0.99
CA ASP A 177 18.28 -35.54 2.21
C ASP A 177 19.80 -35.70 2.32
N ILE A 178 20.37 -35.35 3.48
CA ILE A 178 21.83 -35.40 3.69
C ILE A 178 22.42 -36.80 3.49
N ASN A 179 21.61 -37.85 3.59
CA ASN A 179 22.02 -39.24 3.36
C ASN A 179 22.01 -39.63 1.86
N THR A 180 21.36 -38.84 1.00
CA THR A 180 21.33 -39.03 -0.46
C THR A 180 21.56 -37.70 -1.20
N PRO A 181 22.75 -37.06 -1.04
CA PRO A 181 23.02 -35.72 -1.55
C PRO A 181 22.98 -35.59 -3.08
N GLU A 182 23.01 -36.71 -3.81
CA GLU A 182 22.85 -36.76 -5.25
C GLU A 182 21.40 -36.46 -5.72
N ASN A 183 20.41 -36.61 -4.83
CA ASN A 183 18.99 -36.41 -5.16
C ASN A 183 18.53 -34.99 -4.80
N VAL A 184 19.01 -34.01 -5.57
CA VAL A 184 18.67 -32.60 -5.36
C VAL A 184 17.32 -32.27 -5.98
N SER A 185 16.42 -31.80 -5.13
CA SER A 185 15.13 -31.25 -5.49
C SER A 185 15.21 -29.73 -5.64
N HIS A 186 14.41 -29.18 -6.56
CA HIS A 186 14.37 -27.76 -6.87
C HIS A 186 12.93 -27.26 -6.88
N MET A 187 12.65 -26.24 -6.09
CA MET A 187 11.42 -25.46 -6.11
C MET A 187 11.76 -24.05 -6.62
N LYS A 188 11.25 -23.72 -7.80
CA LYS A 188 11.39 -22.40 -8.39
C LYS A 188 10.32 -21.46 -7.85
N GLY A 189 10.72 -20.43 -7.12
CA GLY A 189 9.87 -19.29 -6.77
C GLY A 189 9.58 -18.44 -8.01
N HIS A 190 8.41 -17.82 -8.03
CA HIS A 190 8.03 -16.93 -9.13
C HIS A 190 8.65 -15.55 -8.96
N ARG A 191 8.89 -14.84 -10.07
CA ARG A 191 9.21 -13.40 -10.02
C ARG A 191 7.99 -12.69 -9.45
N ASP A 192 8.22 -11.92 -8.40
CA ASP A 192 7.16 -11.19 -7.72
C ASP A 192 7.48 -9.69 -7.64
N ASP A 193 6.75 -8.92 -8.44
CA ASP A 193 6.88 -7.46 -8.49
C ASP A 193 6.28 -6.75 -7.25
N THR A 194 5.60 -7.49 -6.38
CA THR A 194 4.99 -6.98 -5.13
C THR A 194 5.84 -7.25 -3.88
N LEU A 195 6.98 -7.94 -4.02
CA LEU A 195 7.79 -8.39 -2.89
C LEU A 195 8.73 -7.32 -2.35
N TYR A 196 8.78 -7.18 -1.03
CA TYR A 196 9.85 -6.46 -0.33
C TYR A 196 11.19 -7.14 -0.60
N LEU A 197 12.14 -6.36 -1.14
CA LEU A 197 13.50 -6.82 -1.45
C LEU A 197 14.42 -6.75 -0.23
N THR A 198 13.88 -6.89 0.98
CA THR A 198 14.63 -6.76 2.24
C THR A 198 14.19 -7.82 3.25
N GLY A 199 14.97 -8.03 4.31
CA GLY A 199 14.61 -8.93 5.42
C GLY A 199 15.58 -10.08 5.63
N ARG A 200 15.47 -10.74 6.78
CA ARG A 200 16.45 -11.70 7.31
C ARG A 200 16.09 -13.16 6.97
N PRO A 201 17.05 -14.10 7.03
CA PRO A 201 16.71 -15.51 7.22
C PRO A 201 15.97 -15.69 8.55
N ALA A 202 15.04 -16.64 8.59
CA ALA A 202 14.26 -16.95 9.77
C ALA A 202 14.06 -18.47 9.94
N LEU A 203 14.25 -18.94 11.16
CA LEU A 203 13.89 -20.28 11.56
C LEU A 203 12.44 -20.26 12.04
N GLN A 204 11.59 -21.11 11.47
CA GLN A 204 10.16 -21.12 11.76
C GLN A 204 9.72 -22.50 12.25
N ALA A 205 8.90 -22.53 13.29
CA ALA A 205 8.16 -23.72 13.68
C ALA A 205 6.67 -23.37 13.71
N SER A 206 5.82 -24.16 13.05
CA SER A 206 4.37 -24.06 13.18
C SER A 206 3.72 -25.39 13.56
N ALA A 207 2.49 -25.33 14.04
CA ALA A 207 1.62 -26.48 14.26
C ALA A 207 0.27 -26.24 13.58
N GLY A 208 -0.35 -27.34 13.15
CA GLY A 208 -1.61 -27.36 12.41
C GLY A 208 -2.81 -26.82 13.21
N GLY A 209 -3.99 -26.90 12.60
CA GLY A 209 -5.19 -26.21 13.12
C GLY A 209 -5.77 -26.75 14.43
N SER A 210 -5.43 -27.98 14.84
CA SER A 210 -5.98 -28.61 16.05
C SER A 210 -5.18 -28.24 17.30
N PRO A 211 -5.82 -28.12 18.48
CA PRO A 211 -5.11 -27.89 19.74
C PRO A 211 -4.13 -29.01 20.13
N ASN A 212 -4.30 -30.19 19.53
CA ASN A 212 -3.45 -31.36 19.73
C ASN A 212 -2.41 -31.56 18.62
N ASP A 213 -2.45 -30.74 17.57
CA ASP A 213 -1.42 -30.78 16.54
C ASP A 213 -0.12 -30.27 17.15
N PHE A 214 0.97 -30.97 16.86
CA PHE A 214 2.30 -30.64 17.32
C PHE A 214 3.30 -30.78 16.19
N SER A 215 4.43 -30.10 16.35
CA SER A 215 5.58 -30.16 15.46
C SER A 215 6.85 -30.06 16.28
N GLU A 216 7.87 -30.80 15.87
CA GLU A 216 9.19 -30.77 16.47
C GLU A 216 10.23 -30.73 15.35
N THR A 217 11.08 -29.71 15.39
CA THR A 217 12.14 -29.51 14.39
C THR A 217 13.33 -28.80 15.01
N TYR A 218 14.51 -29.11 14.48
CA TYR A 218 15.78 -28.50 14.87
C TYR A 218 16.60 -28.13 13.63
N PHE A 219 17.45 -27.13 13.78
CA PHE A 219 18.22 -26.52 12.72
C PHE A 219 19.70 -26.50 13.10
N ASP A 220 20.56 -26.64 12.12
CA ASP A 220 22.01 -26.57 12.27
C ASP A 220 22.68 -26.06 10.98
N ASN A 221 23.98 -25.76 11.04
CA ASN A 221 24.82 -25.37 9.90
C ASN A 221 24.25 -24.18 9.12
N ILE A 222 23.79 -23.14 9.84
CA ILE A 222 23.25 -21.93 9.23
C ILE A 222 24.38 -21.17 8.55
N LYS A 223 24.18 -20.85 7.28
CA LYS A 223 25.13 -20.07 6.49
C LYS A 223 24.42 -19.12 5.54
N VAL A 224 24.84 -17.87 5.55
CA VAL A 224 24.34 -16.82 4.66
C VAL A 224 25.51 -16.16 3.97
N THR A 225 25.43 -16.07 2.64
CA THR A 225 26.51 -15.51 1.82
C THR A 225 25.98 -14.55 0.75
N SER A 226 26.86 -13.67 0.26
CA SER A 226 26.56 -12.77 -0.86
C SER A 226 26.31 -13.51 -2.18
N LEU A 227 25.61 -12.86 -3.11
CA LEU A 227 25.24 -13.40 -4.43
C LEU A 227 26.28 -13.17 -5.56
N GLU A 228 27.51 -12.74 -5.26
CA GLU A 228 28.45 -12.17 -6.23
C GLU A 228 28.56 -12.88 -7.61
N ILE A 229 28.30 -12.10 -8.67
CA ILE A 229 28.85 -12.28 -10.02
C ILE A 229 30.22 -11.59 -10.03
N PRO A 230 31.30 -12.20 -10.57
CA PRO A 230 32.65 -11.65 -10.46
C PRO A 230 32.79 -10.30 -11.17
N ASP A 231 33.10 -9.25 -10.40
CA ASP A 231 33.67 -8.00 -10.93
C ASP A 231 35.20 -8.03 -10.70
N PRO A 232 36.06 -7.71 -11.70
CA PRO A 232 37.49 -7.89 -11.56
C PRO A 232 38.08 -6.82 -10.65
N THR A 233 38.41 -7.22 -9.42
CA THR A 233 39.13 -6.35 -8.48
C THR A 233 40.59 -6.15 -8.92
N PRO A 234 41.11 -4.91 -9.00
CA PRO A 234 42.53 -4.67 -9.19
C PRO A 234 43.34 -5.05 -7.94
N THR A 235 44.48 -5.70 -8.18
CA THR A 235 45.38 -6.30 -7.19
C THR A 235 46.01 -5.26 -6.25
N PRO A 236 46.09 -5.51 -4.92
CA PRO A 236 46.71 -4.59 -3.97
C PRO A 236 48.25 -4.61 -4.03
N THR A 237 48.86 -3.43 -3.84
CA THR A 237 50.29 -3.29 -3.56
C THR A 237 50.48 -3.03 -2.06
N PRO A 238 51.36 -3.76 -1.34
CA PRO A 238 51.53 -3.57 0.10
C PRO A 238 52.22 -2.23 0.39
N THR A 239 51.60 -1.42 1.25
CA THR A 239 52.20 -0.20 1.82
C THR A 239 52.15 -0.34 3.35
N PRO A 240 53.23 0.00 4.09
CA PRO A 240 53.31 -0.23 5.54
C PRO A 240 52.25 0.55 6.32
N SER A 241 51.73 -0.13 7.34
CA SER A 241 50.71 0.31 8.29
C SER A 241 51.08 1.63 9.00
N PRO A 242 50.21 2.66 8.94
CA PRO A 242 50.17 3.72 9.93
C PRO A 242 49.31 3.33 11.14
N THR A 243 49.75 3.83 12.28
CA THR A 243 49.18 3.77 13.64
C THR A 243 47.71 4.22 13.69
N PRO A 244 46.85 3.63 14.56
CA PRO A 244 45.41 3.94 14.62
C PRO A 244 45.16 5.43 14.85
N THR A 245 44.52 6.05 13.85
CA THR A 245 43.86 7.35 13.97
C THR A 245 42.59 7.16 14.81
N PRO A 246 42.28 8.05 15.77
CA PRO A 246 41.02 7.98 16.51
C PRO A 246 39.83 8.00 15.54
N LEU A 247 38.86 7.12 15.78
CA LEU A 247 37.58 7.07 15.08
C LEU A 247 36.94 8.48 15.14
N PRO A 248 36.53 9.09 14.01
CA PRO A 248 35.81 10.35 14.06
C PRO A 248 34.58 10.16 14.93
N THR A 249 34.40 11.06 15.90
CA THR A 249 33.16 11.21 16.65
C THR A 249 32.02 11.32 15.63
N PRO A 250 30.94 10.53 15.73
CA PRO A 250 29.82 10.65 14.81
C PRO A 250 29.33 12.11 14.82
N GLU A 251 29.24 12.68 13.62
CA GLU A 251 28.67 14.01 13.43
C GLU A 251 27.23 14.00 13.96
N PRO A 252 26.79 15.02 14.71
CA PRO A 252 25.43 15.05 15.23
C PRO A 252 24.45 14.92 14.06
N THR A 253 23.56 13.93 14.14
CA THR A 253 22.51 13.72 13.15
C THR A 253 21.72 15.03 12.99
N PRO A 254 21.58 15.57 11.77
CA PRO A 254 20.88 16.83 11.58
C PRO A 254 19.42 16.71 12.08
N PHE A 255 18.92 17.80 12.68
CA PHE A 255 17.59 17.87 13.30
C PHE A 255 16.79 18.98 12.64
N ILE A 256 15.52 18.70 12.33
CA ILE A 256 14.58 19.65 11.75
C ILE A 256 13.98 20.50 12.86
N ASP A 257 14.25 21.81 12.83
CA ASP A 257 13.61 22.78 13.74
C ASP A 257 12.16 23.03 13.29
N LEU A 258 11.22 22.32 13.92
CA LEU A 258 9.79 22.39 13.62
C LEU A 258 9.06 23.19 14.71
N PRO A 259 8.30 24.24 14.36
CA PRO A 259 7.46 24.94 15.33
C PRO A 259 6.32 24.03 15.80
N TYR A 260 6.20 23.82 17.11
CA TYR A 260 5.15 23.00 17.69
C TYR A 260 3.80 23.73 17.75
N PHE A 261 2.73 23.01 17.41
CA PHE A 261 1.35 23.38 17.70
C PHE A 261 0.62 22.19 18.32
N SER A 262 -0.15 22.45 19.38
CA SER A 262 -1.07 21.47 19.96
C SER A 262 -2.47 21.64 19.40
N GLN A 263 -3.11 20.56 18.97
CA GLN A 263 -4.52 20.61 18.53
C GLN A 263 -5.49 20.88 19.70
N THR A 264 -5.05 20.62 20.93
CA THR A 264 -5.85 20.77 22.16
C THR A 264 -5.63 22.11 22.86
N ASP A 265 -4.85 23.04 22.26
CA ASP A 265 -4.61 24.37 22.81
C ASP A 265 -5.95 25.10 23.09
N PRO A 266 -6.15 25.69 24.29
CA PRO A 266 -7.39 26.38 24.65
C PRO A 266 -7.79 27.53 23.71
N ALA A 267 -6.86 28.12 22.97
CA ALA A 267 -7.14 29.20 22.03
C ALA A 267 -7.95 28.74 20.80
N TRP A 268 -7.92 27.45 20.46
CA TRP A 268 -8.62 26.93 19.27
C TRP A 268 -9.22 25.53 19.42
N GLY A 269 -8.81 24.72 20.39
CA GLY A 269 -9.25 23.34 20.53
C GLY A 269 -10.76 23.17 20.62
N GLY A 270 -11.47 24.14 21.21
CA GLY A 270 -12.94 24.15 21.27
C GLY A 270 -13.66 24.72 20.05
N MET A 271 -12.94 25.16 19.02
CA MET A 271 -13.52 25.70 17.80
C MET A 271 -13.93 24.57 16.86
N GLN A 272 -14.98 24.80 16.07
CA GLN A 272 -15.47 23.85 15.09
C GLN A 272 -14.37 23.51 14.07
N TYR A 273 -14.21 22.21 13.79
CA TYR A 273 -13.21 21.69 12.88
C TYR A 273 -13.60 21.93 11.42
N ASP A 274 -14.82 21.60 11.03
CA ASP A 274 -15.26 21.72 9.63
C ASP A 274 -16.80 21.89 9.56
N SER A 275 -17.48 21.25 8.60
CA SER A 275 -18.95 21.24 8.51
C SER A 275 -19.63 20.26 9.49
N THR A 276 -18.87 19.42 10.20
CA THR A 276 -19.37 18.49 11.20
C THR A 276 -19.54 19.16 12.57
N ASP A 277 -20.13 18.44 13.53
CA ASP A 277 -20.29 18.91 14.91
C ASP A 277 -19.01 18.76 15.76
N GLN A 278 -17.88 18.43 15.13
CA GLN A 278 -16.63 18.12 15.80
C GLN A 278 -15.74 19.36 15.95
N THR A 279 -14.87 19.32 16.95
CA THR A 279 -13.93 20.42 17.25
C THR A 279 -12.50 20.11 16.81
N ILE A 280 -11.65 21.15 16.72
CA ILE A 280 -10.23 20.99 16.39
C ILE A 280 -9.53 20.06 17.40
N SER A 281 -9.89 20.11 18.69
CA SER A 281 -9.32 19.20 19.69
C SER A 281 -9.65 17.73 19.41
N GLN A 282 -10.80 17.45 18.78
CA GLN A 282 -11.24 16.11 18.44
C GLN A 282 -10.62 15.65 17.10
N TRP A 283 -10.78 16.39 16.00
CA TRP A 283 -10.37 15.87 14.67
C TRP A 283 -9.21 16.63 14.00
N GLY A 284 -8.54 17.51 14.76
CA GLY A 284 -7.55 18.44 14.22
C GLY A 284 -6.12 17.93 14.03
N CYS A 285 -5.84 16.62 14.11
CA CYS A 285 -4.47 16.09 14.06
C CYS A 285 -3.77 16.39 12.71
N ALA A 286 -4.45 16.11 11.59
CA ALA A 286 -3.94 16.42 10.25
C ALA A 286 -3.79 17.93 10.02
N LEU A 287 -4.83 18.70 10.39
CA LEU A 287 -4.85 20.17 10.30
C LEU A 287 -3.67 20.79 11.05
N THR A 288 -3.43 20.35 12.29
CA THR A 288 -2.37 20.87 13.16
C THR A 288 -0.99 20.46 12.64
N SER A 289 -0.85 19.22 12.16
CA SER A 289 0.37 18.74 11.49
C SER A 289 0.72 19.58 10.25
N ILE A 290 -0.28 19.89 9.41
CA ILE A 290 -0.10 20.76 8.25
C ILE A 290 0.30 22.17 8.68
N ALA A 291 -0.30 22.74 9.73
CA ALA A 291 0.08 24.06 10.23
C ALA A 291 1.57 24.12 10.64
N MET A 292 2.08 23.07 11.28
CA MET A 292 3.51 22.96 11.62
C MET A 292 4.39 22.89 10.36
N VAL A 293 4.00 22.06 9.38
CA VAL A 293 4.76 21.87 8.12
C VAL A 293 4.73 23.11 7.21
N LEU A 294 3.60 23.79 7.07
CA LEU A 294 3.52 25.05 6.29
C LEU A 294 4.43 26.12 6.90
N LYS A 295 4.44 26.23 8.23
CA LYS A 295 5.30 27.17 8.94
C LYS A 295 6.78 26.85 8.79
N TYR A 296 7.15 25.57 8.80
CA TYR A 296 8.51 25.12 8.48
C TYR A 296 8.98 25.61 7.11
N HIS A 297 8.09 25.58 6.11
CA HIS A 297 8.36 26.11 4.77
C HIS A 297 8.27 27.64 4.65
N GLY A 298 8.21 28.37 5.78
CA GLY A 298 8.20 29.83 5.81
C GLY A 298 6.84 30.47 5.53
N ILE A 299 5.77 29.68 5.43
CA ILE A 299 4.38 30.16 5.36
C ILE A 299 3.90 30.32 6.80
N ASP A 300 4.15 31.48 7.39
CA ASP A 300 3.93 31.77 8.80
C ASP A 300 2.77 32.74 9.06
N MET A 301 2.15 33.27 8.01
CA MET A 301 1.05 34.22 8.06
C MET A 301 -0.02 33.87 7.01
N VAL A 302 -1.28 34.17 7.32
CA VAL A 302 -2.45 33.97 6.43
C VAL A 302 -3.33 35.23 6.39
N PRO A 303 -4.20 35.40 5.37
CA PRO A 303 -5.14 36.52 5.33
C PRO A 303 -6.14 36.51 6.49
N ASP A 304 -6.37 37.69 7.09
CA ASP A 304 -7.29 37.85 8.23
C ASP A 304 -8.77 38.01 7.86
N GLY A 305 -9.09 38.00 6.57
CA GLY A 305 -10.43 38.25 6.01
C GLY A 305 -10.83 39.73 5.97
N GLY A 306 -10.09 40.63 6.61
CA GLY A 306 -10.24 42.09 6.58
C GLY A 306 -9.28 42.79 5.60
N GLY A 307 -8.49 42.02 4.85
CA GLY A 307 -7.47 42.51 3.91
C GLY A 307 -6.07 42.65 4.53
N GLY A 308 -5.92 42.35 5.83
CA GLY A 308 -4.65 42.22 6.52
C GLY A 308 -4.14 40.77 6.55
N MET A 309 -3.12 40.56 7.38
CA MET A 309 -2.49 39.25 7.60
C MET A 309 -2.46 38.97 9.11
N GLU A 310 -2.60 37.71 9.49
CA GLU A 310 -2.47 37.23 10.87
C GLU A 310 -1.54 36.00 10.92
N PRO A 311 -1.04 35.60 12.10
CA PRO A 311 -0.20 34.41 12.23
C PRO A 311 -0.90 33.12 11.79
N LEU A 312 -0.16 32.25 11.10
CA LEU A 312 -0.58 30.88 10.83
C LEU A 312 -0.66 30.11 12.16
N THR A 313 -1.85 29.63 12.48
CA THR A 313 -2.19 28.73 13.59
C THR A 313 -3.15 27.66 13.06
N PRO A 314 -3.39 26.56 13.80
CA PRO A 314 -4.42 25.59 13.41
C PRO A 314 -5.79 26.25 13.14
N LEU A 315 -6.18 27.26 13.93
CA LEU A 315 -7.45 27.97 13.74
C LEU A 315 -7.48 28.83 12.47
N SER A 316 -6.43 29.62 12.23
CA SER A 316 -6.41 30.51 11.06
C SER A 316 -6.25 29.70 9.76
N LEU A 317 -5.51 28.59 9.80
CA LEU A 317 -5.46 27.60 8.73
C LEU A 317 -6.84 26.96 8.49
N ASN A 318 -7.52 26.55 9.56
CA ASN A 318 -8.83 25.92 9.44
C ASN A 318 -9.84 26.83 8.74
N ARG A 319 -9.90 28.10 9.14
CA ARG A 319 -10.77 29.09 8.49
C ARG A 319 -10.51 29.19 6.99
N MET A 320 -9.25 29.15 6.57
CA MET A 320 -8.90 29.14 5.15
C MET A 320 -9.40 27.88 4.45
N LEU A 321 -9.23 26.71 5.07
CA LEU A 321 -9.66 25.44 4.52
C LEU A 321 -11.18 25.36 4.40
N VAL A 322 -11.94 25.78 5.41
CA VAL A 322 -13.41 25.83 5.33
C VAL A 322 -13.86 26.70 4.16
N ASN A 323 -13.25 27.87 3.98
CA ASN A 323 -13.57 28.76 2.85
C ASN A 323 -13.20 28.16 1.49
N LEU A 324 -12.15 27.37 1.43
CA LEU A 324 -11.69 26.67 0.22
C LEU A 324 -12.35 25.29 0.02
N LYS A 325 -13.30 24.89 0.87
CA LYS A 325 -13.84 23.52 0.88
C LYS A 325 -12.73 22.45 0.97
N GLY A 326 -11.75 22.68 1.84
CA GLY A 326 -10.63 21.79 2.11
C GLY A 326 -10.98 20.50 2.85
N TYR A 327 -12.26 20.29 3.15
CA TYR A 327 -12.80 19.12 3.83
C TYR A 327 -13.87 18.48 2.94
N ALA A 328 -13.87 17.15 2.88
CA ALA A 328 -14.81 16.39 2.06
C ALA A 328 -15.35 15.17 2.80
N GLY A 329 -16.47 14.65 2.29
CA GLY A 329 -17.14 13.50 2.87
C GLY A 329 -17.48 13.67 4.34
N PHE A 330 -16.90 12.80 5.15
CA PHE A 330 -17.14 12.72 6.58
C PHE A 330 -16.23 13.64 7.41
N GLY A 331 -15.70 14.69 6.78
CA GLY A 331 -14.78 15.67 7.37
C GLY A 331 -13.31 15.40 7.08
N GLN A 332 -13.00 14.53 6.11
CA GLN A 332 -11.62 14.26 5.73
C GLN A 332 -10.97 15.47 5.08
N LEU A 333 -9.76 15.81 5.53
CA LEU A 333 -8.97 16.89 4.97
C LEU A 333 -8.38 16.48 3.61
N SER A 334 -8.61 17.29 2.58
CA SER A 334 -8.03 17.10 1.25
C SER A 334 -6.59 17.61 1.21
N PHE A 335 -5.62 16.69 1.34
CA PHE A 335 -4.20 17.03 1.22
C PHE A 335 -3.82 17.64 -0.14
N PRO A 336 -4.37 17.19 -1.28
CA PRO A 336 -4.15 17.87 -2.56
C PRO A 336 -4.54 19.35 -2.53
N LYS A 337 -5.61 19.71 -1.82
CA LYS A 337 -6.08 21.10 -1.72
C LYS A 337 -5.14 22.01 -0.95
N ILE A 338 -4.30 21.45 -0.07
CA ILE A 338 -3.20 22.19 0.57
C ILE A 338 -2.17 22.67 -0.46
N THR A 339 -1.99 21.95 -1.57
CA THR A 339 -1.15 22.41 -2.68
C THR A 339 -1.67 23.73 -3.25
N ARG A 340 -2.98 23.84 -3.50
CA ARG A 340 -3.61 25.10 -3.96
C ARG A 340 -3.49 26.18 -2.89
N LEU A 341 -3.84 25.88 -1.65
CA LEU A 341 -3.77 26.85 -0.56
C LEU A 341 -2.35 27.42 -0.40
N SER A 342 -1.33 26.56 -0.41
CA SER A 342 0.07 26.99 -0.28
C SER A 342 0.47 27.97 -1.40
N LYS A 343 0.02 27.74 -2.63
CA LYS A 343 0.23 28.67 -3.75
C LYS A 343 -0.39 30.02 -3.48
N LEU A 344 -1.68 30.06 -3.10
CA LEU A 344 -2.39 31.30 -2.78
C LEU A 344 -1.71 32.08 -1.66
N LEU A 345 -1.28 31.37 -0.60
CA LEU A 345 -0.56 31.97 0.52
C LEU A 345 0.81 32.51 0.11
N ILE A 346 1.59 31.76 -0.66
CA ILE A 346 2.90 32.20 -1.15
C ILE A 346 2.76 33.42 -2.05
N ASP A 347 1.80 33.43 -2.97
CA ASP A 347 1.55 34.57 -3.87
C ASP A 347 1.19 35.82 -3.05
N ARG A 348 0.31 35.68 -2.05
CA ARG A 348 -0.02 36.78 -1.12
C ARG A 348 1.17 37.25 -0.29
N LEU A 349 1.99 36.33 0.23
CA LEU A 349 3.18 36.68 1.01
C LEU A 349 4.23 37.39 0.15
N LYS A 350 4.34 37.06 -1.14
CA LYS A 350 5.19 37.78 -2.10
C LYS A 350 4.74 39.21 -2.31
N GLU A 351 3.43 39.47 -2.35
CA GLU A 351 2.88 40.84 -2.39
C GLU A 351 3.26 41.66 -1.15
N GLU A 352 3.35 41.00 0.02
CA GLU A 352 3.84 41.59 1.28
C GLU A 352 5.37 41.67 1.36
N GLY A 353 6.09 41.39 0.26
CA GLY A 353 7.54 41.52 0.15
C GLY A 353 8.36 40.32 0.62
N ARG A 354 7.73 39.17 0.88
CA ARG A 354 8.45 37.92 1.22
C ARG A 354 9.04 37.27 -0.04
N SER A 355 10.16 36.59 0.11
CA SER A 355 10.83 35.88 -0.98
C SER A 355 10.69 34.37 -0.81
N PHE A 356 10.29 33.69 -1.89
CA PHE A 356 10.26 32.24 -2.00
C PHE A 356 10.87 31.84 -3.35
N ASP A 357 11.70 30.81 -3.37
CA ASP A 357 12.31 30.21 -4.57
C ASP A 357 11.41 29.15 -5.23
N PHE A 358 10.26 28.85 -4.62
CA PHE A 358 9.20 28.02 -5.16
C PHE A 358 7.87 28.78 -5.29
N LYS A 359 6.93 28.18 -6.05
CA LYS A 359 5.59 28.72 -6.29
C LYS A 359 4.53 28.11 -5.37
N LYS A 360 4.73 26.87 -4.95
CA LYS A 360 3.78 26.09 -4.16
C LYS A 360 4.50 25.00 -3.38
N LEU A 361 3.81 24.45 -2.40
CA LEU A 361 4.18 23.19 -1.75
C LEU A 361 3.34 22.08 -2.35
N GLU A 362 3.97 21.13 -3.01
CA GLU A 362 3.31 20.03 -3.70
C GLU A 362 3.11 18.83 -2.76
N TYR A 363 1.85 18.42 -2.62
CA TYR A 363 1.49 17.22 -1.89
C TYR A 363 2.09 15.95 -2.52
N ARG A 364 2.67 15.12 -1.66
CA ARG A 364 3.22 13.81 -1.96
C ARG A 364 2.75 12.79 -0.91
N LYS A 365 2.55 11.57 -1.36
CA LYS A 365 2.21 10.42 -0.53
C LYS A 365 3.17 9.28 -0.84
N ILE A 366 3.61 8.57 0.20
CA ILE A 366 4.39 7.35 0.11
C ILE A 366 3.49 6.22 0.61
N ALA A 367 2.90 5.48 -0.33
CA ALA A 367 2.26 4.20 -0.05
C ALA A 367 2.50 3.23 -1.22
N PRO A 368 2.91 1.97 -0.97
CA PRO A 368 3.29 1.44 0.35
C PRO A 368 4.48 2.20 0.95
N VAL A 369 4.65 2.15 2.27
CA VAL A 369 5.69 2.91 2.97
C VAL A 369 7.08 2.40 2.59
N ASP A 370 7.85 3.24 1.89
CA ASP A 370 9.27 3.03 1.63
C ASP A 370 10.10 3.72 2.73
N PHE A 371 10.58 2.93 3.70
CA PHE A 371 11.38 3.45 4.81
C PHE A 371 12.72 4.06 4.37
N SER A 372 13.31 3.58 3.27
CA SER A 372 14.54 4.17 2.75
C SER A 372 14.29 5.57 2.22
N LEU A 373 13.16 5.78 1.53
CA LEU A 373 12.74 7.10 1.08
C LEU A 373 12.37 8.00 2.27
N VAL A 374 11.64 7.49 3.26
CA VAL A 374 11.31 8.22 4.50
C VAL A 374 12.58 8.72 5.18
N ASP A 375 13.55 7.84 5.39
CA ASP A 375 14.82 8.19 6.04
C ASP A 375 15.59 9.22 5.23
N SER A 376 15.73 9.01 3.91
CA SER A 376 16.42 9.97 3.03
C SER A 376 15.76 11.36 3.05
N ILE A 377 14.43 11.45 3.14
CA ILE A 377 13.75 12.74 3.24
C ILE A 377 14.06 13.43 4.58
N LEU A 378 14.08 12.68 5.69
CA LEU A 378 14.36 13.23 7.01
C LEU A 378 15.84 13.58 7.21
N THR A 379 16.77 12.80 6.66
CA THR A 379 18.22 12.96 6.88
C THR A 379 18.91 13.81 5.82
N ASP A 380 18.57 13.62 4.55
CA ASP A 380 19.31 14.23 3.43
C ASP A 380 18.62 15.51 2.96
N ARG A 381 17.28 15.49 2.89
CA ARG A 381 16.48 16.65 2.47
C ARG A 381 16.09 17.55 3.62
N LEU A 382 16.24 17.07 4.86
CA LEU A 382 15.87 17.76 6.10
C LEU A 382 14.42 18.26 6.04
N GLN A 383 13.50 17.44 5.57
CA GLN A 383 12.11 17.84 5.37
C GLN A 383 11.17 17.05 6.30
N PRO A 384 10.28 17.73 7.05
CA PRO A 384 9.37 17.05 7.95
C PRO A 384 8.35 16.21 7.17
N LEU A 385 8.01 15.06 7.73
CA LEU A 385 7.05 14.12 7.17
C LEU A 385 5.82 14.06 8.06
N ILE A 386 4.62 14.02 7.47
CA ILE A 386 3.38 13.79 8.19
C ILE A 386 3.10 12.28 8.15
N PHE A 387 3.28 11.62 9.29
CA PHE A 387 2.96 10.21 9.46
C PHE A 387 1.47 10.05 9.74
N HIS A 388 0.87 9.04 9.09
CA HIS A 388 -0.42 8.50 9.45
C HIS A 388 -0.18 7.20 10.19
N GLU A 389 -0.53 7.21 11.46
CA GLU A 389 -0.34 6.11 12.40
C GLU A 389 -1.67 5.40 12.67
N ASN A 390 -1.58 4.08 12.83
CA ASN A 390 -2.63 3.26 13.45
C ASN A 390 -2.06 2.60 14.71
N LEU A 391 -2.64 2.94 15.87
CA LEU A 391 -2.28 2.32 17.15
C LEU A 391 -3.07 1.03 17.37
N ALA A 392 -2.38 -0.02 17.81
CA ALA A 392 -2.94 -1.36 17.89
C ALA A 392 -4.19 -1.50 18.78
N PHE A 393 -4.47 -0.60 19.75
CA PHE A 393 -5.77 -0.55 20.45
C PHE A 393 -5.92 0.71 21.33
N PRO A 394 -7.08 1.41 21.31
CA PRO A 394 -8.10 1.34 20.25
C PRO A 394 -7.50 1.79 18.90
N SER A 395 -8.04 1.30 17.79
CA SER A 395 -7.60 1.70 16.44
C SER A 395 -7.81 3.20 16.26
N LEU A 396 -6.75 3.96 16.46
CA LEU A 396 -6.74 5.42 16.45
C LEU A 396 -5.99 5.84 15.20
N ASP A 397 -6.72 6.45 14.26
CA ASP A 397 -6.14 7.08 13.08
C ASP A 397 -5.60 8.44 13.47
N HIS A 398 -4.28 8.52 13.60
CA HIS A 398 -3.62 9.72 14.09
C HIS A 398 -2.62 10.26 13.09
N PHE A 399 -2.54 11.59 13.02
CA PHE A 399 -1.56 12.29 12.21
C PHE A 399 -0.59 13.04 13.09
N LEU A 400 0.70 12.82 12.84
CA LEU A 400 1.81 13.42 13.59
C LEU A 400 2.95 13.78 12.65
N VAL A 401 3.87 14.63 13.09
CA VAL A 401 4.97 15.10 12.23
C VAL A 401 6.29 14.48 12.67
N ALA A 402 6.90 13.65 11.82
CA ALA A 402 8.24 13.16 12.01
C ALA A 402 9.28 14.20 11.57
N THR A 403 10.30 14.38 12.41
CA THR A 403 11.32 15.42 12.27
C THR A 403 12.74 14.86 12.19
N ARG A 404 12.96 13.60 12.56
CA ARG A 404 14.28 12.96 12.49
C ARG A 404 14.17 11.43 12.55
N THR A 405 14.99 10.74 11.76
CA THR A 405 15.24 9.30 11.95
C THR A 405 16.09 9.08 13.20
N ILE A 406 15.60 8.27 14.15
CA ILE A 406 16.39 7.81 15.30
C ILE A 406 16.98 6.45 14.96
N THR A 407 16.13 5.50 14.58
CA THR A 407 16.49 4.17 14.11
C THR A 407 15.71 3.90 12.83
N SER A 408 16.41 3.77 11.70
CA SER A 408 15.82 3.52 10.38
C SER A 408 14.79 2.38 10.44
N GLY A 409 13.60 2.63 9.88
CA GLY A 409 12.51 1.65 9.80
C GLY A 409 11.84 1.27 11.13
N SER A 410 12.19 1.88 12.26
CA SER A 410 11.65 1.47 13.57
C SER A 410 11.39 2.61 14.56
N GLU A 411 12.21 3.67 14.57
CA GLU A 411 12.06 4.77 15.53
C GLU A 411 12.33 6.13 14.90
N TYR A 412 11.41 7.07 15.13
CA TYR A 412 11.44 8.42 14.59
C TYR A 412 11.16 9.44 15.70
N ALA A 413 11.89 10.55 15.70
CA ALA A 413 11.52 11.71 16.52
C ALA A 413 10.32 12.40 15.88
N ILE A 414 9.35 12.79 16.69
CA ILE A 414 8.07 13.32 16.25
C ILE A 414 7.63 14.55 17.04
N SER A 415 6.69 15.28 16.46
CA SER A 415 5.85 16.28 17.12
C SER A 415 4.41 15.80 17.02
N ASP A 416 3.87 15.35 18.15
CA ASP A 416 2.50 14.86 18.26
C ASP A 416 1.52 16.01 18.59
N PRO A 417 0.54 16.31 17.72
CA PRO A 417 -0.44 17.37 17.94
C PRO A 417 -1.31 17.20 19.19
N ILE A 418 -1.53 15.96 19.65
CA ILE A 418 -2.36 15.66 20.82
C ILE A 418 -1.51 15.69 22.09
N GLU A 419 -0.35 15.02 22.06
CA GLU A 419 0.48 14.79 23.24
C GLU A 419 1.90 15.35 23.06
N GLU A 420 2.14 16.59 23.51
CA GLU A 420 3.47 17.22 23.43
C GLU A 420 4.59 16.40 24.08
N SER A 421 4.28 15.64 25.14
CA SER A 421 5.25 14.76 25.81
C SER A 421 5.66 13.54 24.98
N ARG A 422 4.89 13.17 23.96
CA ARG A 422 5.18 12.05 23.08
C ARG A 422 6.11 12.51 21.96
N THR A 423 7.41 12.35 22.18
CA THR A 423 8.45 12.81 21.24
C THR A 423 8.96 11.74 20.29
N ASN A 424 8.58 10.48 20.47
CA ASN A 424 9.06 9.36 19.66
C ASN A 424 7.88 8.53 19.12
N PHE A 425 7.97 8.18 17.84
CA PHE A 425 7.17 7.14 17.21
C PHE A 425 8.02 5.88 17.11
N ILE A 426 7.52 4.76 17.66
CA ILE A 426 8.24 3.48 17.77
C ILE A 426 7.36 2.37 17.21
N MET A 427 7.93 1.57 16.31
CA MET A 427 7.32 0.38 15.74
C MET A 427 8.05 -0.88 16.20
N PRO A 428 7.33 -1.95 16.61
CA PRO A 428 5.95 -1.98 17.13
C PRO A 428 5.83 -1.34 18.54
N PRO A 429 4.61 -1.04 19.08
CA PRO A 429 3.27 -1.48 18.65
C PRO A 429 2.54 -0.53 17.68
N SER A 430 3.13 0.61 17.36
CA SER A 430 2.59 1.55 16.37
C SER A 430 2.71 0.98 14.97
N SER A 431 1.76 1.28 14.09
CA SER A 431 1.83 0.95 12.66
C SER A 431 1.84 2.23 11.82
N LEU A 432 2.81 2.36 10.92
CA LEU A 432 2.87 3.46 9.96
C LEU A 432 2.09 3.06 8.71
N THR A 433 0.87 3.57 8.55
CA THR A 433 -0.05 3.19 7.47
C THR A 433 0.08 4.08 6.24
N GLY A 434 0.72 5.24 6.37
CA GLY A 434 1.05 6.09 5.23
C GLY A 434 1.91 7.28 5.61
N VAL A 435 2.67 7.80 4.67
CA VAL A 435 3.51 8.99 4.87
C VAL A 435 3.14 10.06 3.85
N ARG A 436 2.97 11.29 4.31
CA ARG A 436 2.62 12.45 3.49
C ARG A 436 3.65 13.55 3.68
N TYR A 437 3.95 14.30 2.63
CA TYR A 437 4.85 15.45 2.73
C TYR A 437 4.59 16.48 1.63
N PHE A 438 5.20 17.64 1.79
CA PHE A 438 4.92 18.83 0.98
C PHE A 438 6.19 19.37 0.35
N GLU A 439 6.45 19.04 -0.91
CA GLU A 439 7.69 19.36 -1.61
C GLU A 439 7.66 20.76 -2.25
N PRO A 440 8.62 21.65 -1.98
CA PRO A 440 8.77 22.91 -2.71
C PRO A 440 8.81 22.67 -4.23
N ALA A 441 7.87 23.29 -4.96
CA ALA A 441 7.69 23.02 -6.37
C ALA A 441 7.40 24.26 -7.22
N ASN A 442 7.80 24.18 -8.48
CA ASN A 442 7.54 25.16 -9.54
C ASN A 442 6.74 24.58 -10.71
N SER A 443 6.31 23.31 -10.58
CA SER A 443 5.49 22.57 -11.54
C SER A 443 4.03 23.07 -11.61
N ASN A 444 3.27 22.57 -12.59
CA ASN A 444 1.83 22.82 -12.70
C ASN A 444 1.08 22.27 -11.47
N ALA A 445 -0.14 22.73 -11.19
CA ALA A 445 -0.93 22.36 -10.02
C ALA A 445 -2.13 21.45 -10.32
N SER A 446 -2.10 20.73 -11.46
CA SER A 446 -3.24 19.89 -11.84
C SER A 446 -3.34 18.63 -11.00
N TYR A 447 -4.57 18.30 -10.65
CA TYR A 447 -4.89 17.19 -9.77
C TYR A 447 -6.29 16.67 -10.05
N LEU A 448 -6.46 15.37 -9.93
CA LEU A 448 -7.74 14.69 -9.90
C LEU A 448 -7.79 13.91 -8.60
N TRP A 449 -8.71 14.29 -7.72
CA TRP A 449 -8.94 13.60 -6.46
C TRP A 449 -10.41 13.27 -6.31
N PHE A 450 -10.71 12.10 -5.74
CA PHE A 450 -12.05 11.86 -5.23
C PHE A 450 -12.04 10.97 -3.98
N LEU A 451 -13.06 11.18 -3.15
CA LEU A 451 -13.38 10.35 -1.99
C LEU A 451 -14.75 9.70 -2.21
N THR A 452 -14.94 8.47 -1.74
CA THR A 452 -16.22 7.76 -1.84
C THR A 452 -16.68 7.17 -0.51
N ASP A 453 -17.93 6.72 -0.44
CA ASP A 453 -18.41 5.88 0.68
C ASP A 453 -17.60 4.55 0.77
N PRO A 454 -17.50 3.91 1.95
CA PRO A 454 -16.59 2.76 2.15
C PRO A 454 -17.10 1.46 1.51
N ASN A 455 -18.41 1.32 1.33
CA ASN A 455 -19.06 0.07 0.91
C ASN A 455 -19.14 -0.08 -0.62
N LEU A 456 -18.04 0.25 -1.31
CA LEU A 456 -17.89 0.23 -2.75
C LEU A 456 -16.64 -0.56 -3.14
N ALA A 457 -16.77 -1.62 -3.94
CA ALA A 457 -15.61 -2.22 -4.60
C ALA A 457 -15.27 -1.37 -5.83
N LEU A 458 -14.09 -0.73 -5.85
CA LEU A 458 -13.70 0.29 -6.84
C LEU A 458 -12.57 -0.15 -7.77
N ARG A 459 -12.60 0.40 -8.98
CA ARG A 459 -11.46 0.47 -9.91
C ARG A 459 -11.64 1.66 -10.84
N VAL A 460 -10.54 2.24 -11.30
CA VAL A 460 -10.53 3.46 -12.12
C VAL A 460 -9.85 3.16 -13.45
N LEU A 461 -10.54 3.37 -14.56
CA LEU A 461 -9.89 3.35 -15.88
C LEU A 461 -9.51 4.79 -16.24
N THR A 462 -8.21 5.02 -16.41
CA THR A 462 -7.64 6.30 -16.85
C THR A 462 -7.31 6.25 -18.35
N PRO A 463 -7.01 7.39 -19.00
CA PRO A 463 -6.50 7.40 -20.37
C PRO A 463 -5.22 6.57 -20.57
N GLU A 464 -4.40 6.41 -19.52
CA GLU A 464 -3.15 5.64 -19.54
C GLU A 464 -3.36 4.14 -19.28
N GLY A 465 -4.45 3.75 -18.62
CA GLY A 465 -4.65 2.37 -18.20
C GLY A 465 -5.57 2.22 -16.97
N GLU A 466 -5.77 0.98 -16.55
CA GLU A 466 -6.54 0.64 -15.35
C GLU A 466 -5.70 0.85 -14.09
N VAL A 467 -6.29 1.51 -13.10
CA VAL A 467 -5.78 1.66 -11.73
C VAL A 467 -6.75 0.91 -10.83
N THR A 468 -6.24 -0.13 -10.16
CA THR A 468 -6.96 -0.92 -9.16
C THR A 468 -6.47 -0.58 -7.76
N ASP A 469 -7.08 -1.19 -6.74
CA ASP A 469 -6.66 -1.18 -5.33
C ASP A 469 -5.32 -1.89 -5.09
N ASP A 470 -4.73 -2.45 -6.15
CA ASP A 470 -3.38 -2.97 -6.17
C ASP A 470 -2.42 -1.79 -6.34
N HIS A 471 -1.52 -1.61 -5.36
CA HIS A 471 -0.49 -0.56 -5.33
C HIS A 471 0.56 -0.71 -6.46
N SER A 472 0.21 -1.34 -7.59
CA SER A 472 1.10 -1.84 -8.62
C SER A 472 1.24 -0.95 -9.86
N ALA A 473 0.77 0.31 -9.87
CA ALA A 473 1.00 1.17 -11.04
C ALA A 473 1.05 2.69 -10.79
N THR A 474 2.24 3.25 -11.06
CA THR A 474 2.60 4.66 -11.35
C THR A 474 2.61 5.65 -10.18
N PRO A 475 3.74 6.30 -9.85
CA PRO A 475 3.86 7.24 -8.72
C PRO A 475 3.07 8.56 -8.88
N SER A 476 2.15 8.64 -9.84
CA SER A 476 1.23 9.75 -10.06
C SER A 476 -0.22 9.43 -9.69
N ALA A 477 -0.67 8.17 -9.81
CA ALA A 477 -2.06 7.77 -9.57
C ALA A 477 -2.14 6.68 -8.50
N MET A 478 -3.03 6.83 -7.52
CA MET A 478 -3.13 5.94 -6.38
C MET A 478 -4.59 5.79 -5.94
N LEU A 479 -4.99 4.56 -5.58
CA LEU A 479 -6.32 4.25 -5.06
C LEU A 479 -6.17 3.51 -3.73
N ASP A 480 -6.60 4.12 -2.63
CA ASP A 480 -6.48 3.52 -1.29
C ASP A 480 -7.78 3.59 -0.50
N PHE A 481 -7.85 2.76 0.54
CA PHE A 481 -8.88 2.86 1.55
C PHE A 481 -8.41 3.77 2.69
N LEU A 482 -9.12 4.89 2.88
CA LEU A 482 -8.93 5.78 4.02
C LEU A 482 -9.86 5.37 5.17
N PRO A 483 -9.30 4.99 6.32
CA PRO A 483 -10.11 4.72 7.50
C PRO A 483 -10.74 6.03 8.01
N GLY A 484 -11.80 5.89 8.82
CA GLY A 484 -12.56 7.05 9.29
C GLY A 484 -11.79 7.86 10.33
N LEU A 485 -12.05 9.16 10.37
CA LEU A 485 -11.43 10.03 11.38
C LEU A 485 -11.86 9.58 12.78
N ALA A 486 -10.88 9.29 13.63
CA ALA A 486 -11.08 8.96 15.04
C ALA A 486 -9.89 9.44 15.86
N ASN A 487 -10.13 9.86 17.09
CA ASN A 487 -9.05 10.15 18.03
C ASN A 487 -9.40 9.69 19.45
N ASP A 488 -8.43 9.76 20.36
CA ASP A 488 -8.50 9.28 21.74
C ASP A 488 -9.63 9.92 22.57
N LEU A 489 -10.11 11.08 22.11
CA LEU A 489 -11.19 11.84 22.76
C LEU A 489 -12.58 11.43 22.25
N ASP A 490 -12.67 10.74 21.11
CA ASP A 490 -13.93 10.28 20.51
C ASP A 490 -13.76 9.01 19.64
N ALA A 491 -13.57 7.87 20.31
CA ALA A 491 -13.45 6.57 19.65
C ALA A 491 -14.77 6.04 19.03
N SER A 492 -15.86 6.82 19.08
CA SER A 492 -17.21 6.36 18.73
C SER A 492 -17.55 6.42 17.24
N HIS A 493 -16.66 6.98 16.39
CA HIS A 493 -16.96 7.34 15.00
C HIS A 493 -16.05 6.70 13.91
N SER A 494 -15.12 5.80 14.27
CA SER A 494 -14.06 5.36 13.33
C SER A 494 -14.55 4.55 12.11
N ALA A 495 -15.64 3.78 12.22
CA ALA A 495 -16.09 2.90 11.14
C ALA A 495 -17.01 3.59 10.11
N ASP A 496 -17.88 4.50 10.57
CA ASP A 496 -18.95 5.10 9.75
C ASP A 496 -18.44 6.21 8.80
N ASN A 497 -17.20 6.65 8.97
CA ASN A 497 -16.59 7.80 8.28
C ASN A 497 -15.41 7.43 7.37
N SER A 498 -15.26 6.14 7.04
CA SER A 498 -14.23 5.62 6.14
C SER A 498 -14.63 5.76 4.66
N GLY A 499 -13.68 5.63 3.74
CA GLY A 499 -13.96 5.77 2.32
C GLY A 499 -12.78 5.43 1.44
N TRP A 500 -13.03 5.22 0.14
CA TRP A 500 -11.94 5.08 -0.82
C TRP A 500 -11.50 6.42 -1.37
N GLU A 501 -10.19 6.67 -1.35
CA GLU A 501 -9.51 7.83 -1.92
C GLU A 501 -8.83 7.45 -3.23
N PHE A 502 -9.04 8.26 -4.26
CA PHE A 502 -8.22 8.24 -5.46
C PHE A 502 -7.45 9.56 -5.58
N ASP A 503 -6.13 9.47 -5.71
CA ASP A 503 -5.20 10.58 -5.87
C ASP A 503 -4.53 10.45 -7.25
N TYR A 504 -4.74 11.39 -8.18
CA TYR A 504 -3.98 11.44 -9.44
C TYR A 504 -3.38 12.83 -9.66
N LYS A 505 -2.07 12.91 -9.49
CA LYS A 505 -1.27 14.10 -9.76
C LYS A 505 -0.89 14.17 -11.25
N TYR A 506 -1.02 15.36 -11.84
CA TYR A 506 -0.80 15.59 -13.27
C TYR A 506 -1.61 14.65 -14.17
N PRO A 507 -2.93 14.51 -13.92
CA PRO A 507 -3.78 13.68 -14.76
C PRO A 507 -3.76 14.20 -16.20
N PRO A 508 -3.61 13.34 -17.22
CA PRO A 508 -3.83 13.78 -18.61
C PRO A 508 -5.25 14.35 -18.79
N SER A 509 -5.44 15.12 -19.87
CA SER A 509 -6.79 15.34 -20.37
C SER A 509 -7.36 14.05 -20.95
N GLY A 510 -8.61 13.71 -20.61
CA GLY A 510 -9.26 12.55 -21.20
C GLY A 510 -10.49 12.05 -20.46
N GLU A 511 -10.92 10.84 -20.85
CA GLU A 511 -12.03 10.14 -20.21
C GLU A 511 -11.53 9.21 -19.10
N TYR A 512 -12.18 9.30 -17.95
CA TYR A 512 -11.96 8.48 -16.78
C TYR A 512 -13.24 7.71 -16.47
N LEU A 513 -13.12 6.40 -16.26
CA LEU A 513 -14.26 5.55 -15.90
C LEU A 513 -14.07 5.01 -14.48
N ILE A 514 -14.85 5.54 -13.56
CA ILE A 514 -14.89 5.11 -12.17
C ILE A 514 -15.91 3.99 -12.09
N LYS A 515 -15.41 2.78 -11.93
CA LYS A 515 -16.21 1.56 -11.89
C LYS A 515 -16.38 1.12 -10.45
N TYR A 516 -17.62 0.87 -10.06
CA TYR A 516 -17.95 0.54 -8.69
C TYR A 516 -19.01 -0.54 -8.58
N ARG A 517 -18.86 -1.46 -7.62
CA ARG A 517 -19.92 -2.38 -7.22
C ARG A 517 -20.32 -2.10 -5.77
N PRO A 518 -21.55 -1.63 -5.52
CA PRO A 518 -21.98 -1.36 -4.16
C PRO A 518 -22.36 -2.65 -3.44
N GLU A 519 -22.09 -2.74 -2.14
CA GLU A 519 -22.48 -3.88 -1.31
C GLU A 519 -23.99 -3.91 -1.02
N THR A 520 -24.58 -2.72 -0.90
CA THR A 520 -26.00 -2.50 -0.63
C THR A 520 -26.66 -1.70 -1.74
N ASP A 521 -27.96 -1.92 -1.96
CA ASP A 521 -28.73 -1.08 -2.88
C ASP A 521 -28.93 0.32 -2.30
N GLY A 522 -28.63 1.36 -3.07
CA GLY A 522 -28.91 2.71 -2.61
C GLY A 522 -28.19 3.81 -3.36
N TRP A 523 -28.16 4.97 -2.71
CA TRP A 523 -27.36 6.11 -3.12
C TRP A 523 -25.97 5.96 -2.53
N HIS A 524 -24.98 6.32 -3.34
CA HIS A 524 -23.58 6.37 -2.96
C HIS A 524 -23.00 7.74 -3.30
N ASN A 525 -22.19 8.29 -2.41
CA ASN A 525 -21.57 9.59 -2.58
C ASN A 525 -20.17 9.44 -3.17
N ILE A 526 -19.81 10.37 -4.05
CA ILE A 526 -18.45 10.59 -4.51
C ILE A 526 -18.19 12.09 -4.48
N TRP A 527 -17.21 12.51 -3.69
CA TRP A 527 -16.77 13.89 -3.59
C TRP A 527 -15.57 14.09 -4.49
N TRP A 528 -15.67 15.00 -5.46
CA TRP A 528 -14.63 15.25 -6.46
C TRP A 528 -13.92 16.56 -6.16
N TYR A 529 -12.61 16.55 -6.33
CA TYR A 529 -11.77 17.74 -6.44
C TYR A 529 -10.97 17.64 -7.73
N LEU A 530 -11.20 18.60 -8.61
CA LEU A 530 -10.57 18.68 -9.92
C LEU A 530 -9.81 19.99 -9.99
N SER A 531 -8.52 19.97 -10.36
CA SER A 531 -7.75 21.19 -10.58
C SER A 531 -6.96 21.21 -11.88
N ASP A 532 -6.90 22.39 -12.51
CA ASP A 532 -6.15 22.63 -13.74
C ASP A 532 -4.66 22.88 -13.48
N VAL A 533 -3.92 23.14 -14.56
CA VAL A 533 -2.47 23.40 -14.52
C VAL A 533 -2.06 24.61 -13.68
N GLU A 534 -2.92 25.62 -13.52
CA GLU A 534 -2.66 26.80 -12.68
C GLU A 534 -3.11 26.59 -11.23
N GLY A 535 -3.92 25.56 -10.99
CA GLY A 535 -4.48 25.20 -9.70
C GLY A 535 -5.85 25.83 -9.46
N GLU A 536 -6.52 26.32 -10.50
CA GLU A 536 -7.95 26.60 -10.42
C GLU A 536 -8.70 25.28 -10.32
N ASP A 537 -9.70 25.23 -9.44
CA ASP A 537 -10.33 24.00 -8.99
C ASP A 537 -11.85 24.08 -8.98
N VAL A 538 -12.45 22.91 -9.10
CA VAL A 538 -13.89 22.67 -8.97
C VAL A 538 -14.11 21.51 -8.00
N ASP A 539 -14.96 21.75 -7.01
CA ASP A 539 -15.49 20.71 -6.12
C ASP A 539 -16.88 20.27 -6.56
N VAL A 540 -17.13 18.96 -6.56
CA VAL A 540 -18.42 18.39 -6.91
C VAL A 540 -18.85 17.35 -5.89
N ASP A 541 -20.03 17.55 -5.31
CA ASP A 541 -20.69 16.53 -4.49
C ASP A 541 -21.56 15.66 -5.40
N GLY A 542 -21.04 14.50 -5.77
CA GLY A 542 -21.72 13.52 -6.61
C GLY A 542 -22.54 12.55 -5.79
N LYS A 543 -23.77 12.26 -6.23
CA LYS A 543 -24.64 11.26 -5.61
C LYS A 543 -25.22 10.34 -6.67
N TYR A 544 -24.88 9.05 -6.60
CA TYR A 544 -25.16 8.07 -7.66
C TYR A 544 -25.92 6.87 -7.12
N PHE A 545 -27.08 6.58 -7.72
CA PHE A 545 -27.84 5.39 -7.38
C PHE A 545 -27.27 4.17 -8.09
N GLY A 546 -27.05 3.07 -7.36
CA GLY A 546 -26.59 1.81 -7.93
C GLY A 546 -27.21 0.60 -7.25
N GLY A 547 -27.73 -0.33 -8.05
CA GLY A 547 -28.14 -1.65 -7.58
C GLY A 547 -26.95 -2.60 -7.45
N LYS A 548 -26.89 -3.35 -6.35
CA LYS A 548 -25.74 -4.22 -5.99
C LYS A 548 -25.45 -5.42 -6.90
N GLN A 549 -26.27 -5.66 -7.93
CA GLN A 549 -26.14 -6.88 -8.77
C GLN A 549 -25.06 -6.76 -9.85
N PHE A 550 -24.74 -5.54 -10.28
CA PHE A 550 -23.82 -5.29 -11.39
C PHE A 550 -22.86 -4.16 -11.03
N GLU A 551 -21.71 -4.15 -11.71
CA GLU A 551 -20.78 -3.01 -11.70
C GLU A 551 -21.46 -1.82 -12.37
N ASN A 552 -21.40 -0.67 -11.72
CA ASN A 552 -21.85 0.62 -12.21
C ASN A 552 -20.64 1.41 -12.70
N THR A 553 -20.87 2.44 -13.52
CA THR A 553 -19.80 3.26 -14.07
C THR A 553 -20.17 4.72 -14.01
N ILE A 554 -19.30 5.55 -13.47
CA ILE A 554 -19.32 7.00 -13.61
C ILE A 554 -18.24 7.39 -14.61
N LYS A 555 -18.61 8.19 -15.61
CA LYS A 555 -17.65 8.76 -16.56
C LYS A 555 -17.36 10.19 -16.16
N LEU A 556 -16.09 10.49 -15.97
CA LEU A 556 -15.55 11.84 -15.87
C LEU A 556 -14.84 12.16 -17.19
N VAL A 557 -15.21 13.27 -17.83
CA VAL A 557 -14.39 13.89 -18.88
C VAL A 557 -13.62 15.03 -18.22
N PHE A 558 -12.30 14.88 -18.16
CA PHE A 558 -11.42 15.79 -17.45
C PHE A 558 -10.58 16.62 -18.45
N PRO A 559 -10.85 17.92 -18.57
CA PRO A 559 -10.05 18.87 -19.35
C PRO A 559 -8.99 19.57 -18.47
N ILE A 560 -7.74 19.15 -18.52
CA ILE A 560 -6.64 19.66 -17.66
C ILE A 560 -6.38 21.17 -17.82
N ASP A 561 -6.71 21.74 -18.99
CA ASP A 561 -6.41 23.13 -19.36
C ASP A 561 -7.63 24.06 -19.23
N ASP A 562 -8.82 23.50 -18.95
CA ASP A 562 -10.09 24.25 -18.94
C ASP A 562 -11.10 23.56 -18.03
N ILE A 563 -10.83 23.60 -16.72
CA ILE A 563 -11.57 22.83 -15.74
C ILE A 563 -13.05 23.17 -15.70
N GLU A 564 -13.48 24.35 -16.17
CA GLU A 564 -14.90 24.75 -16.23
C GLU A 564 -15.73 23.87 -17.18
N HIS A 565 -15.10 23.19 -18.14
CA HIS A 565 -15.79 22.35 -19.14
C HIS A 565 -15.75 20.86 -18.81
N TYR A 566 -15.44 20.49 -17.56
CA TYR A 566 -15.52 19.11 -17.10
C TYR A 566 -16.95 18.55 -17.23
N SER A 567 -17.07 17.23 -17.30
CA SER A 567 -18.39 16.58 -17.17
C SER A 567 -18.31 15.30 -16.36
N ILE A 568 -19.31 15.07 -15.52
CA ILE A 568 -19.43 13.86 -14.72
C ILE A 568 -20.84 13.30 -14.92
N GLU A 569 -20.94 12.06 -15.42
CA GLU A 569 -22.23 11.42 -15.65
C GLU A 569 -22.20 9.93 -15.29
N LYS A 570 -23.32 9.43 -14.77
CA LYS A 570 -23.51 7.98 -14.60
C LYS A 570 -23.75 7.36 -15.97
N VAL A 571 -22.93 6.37 -16.32
CA VAL A 571 -23.10 5.54 -17.52
C VAL A 571 -24.13 4.47 -17.23
N VAL A 572 -25.12 4.36 -18.10
CA VAL A 572 -26.21 3.37 -17.98
C VAL A 572 -26.21 2.41 -19.16
N ASP A 573 -26.25 1.12 -18.83
CA ASP A 573 -26.45 0.01 -19.75
C ASP A 573 -27.68 -0.82 -19.35
N PHE A 574 -28.03 -1.84 -20.15
CA PHE A 574 -29.18 -2.69 -19.83
C PHE A 574 -29.03 -3.47 -18.50
N PRO A 575 -27.87 -4.11 -18.21
CA PRO A 575 -27.62 -4.73 -16.93
C PRO A 575 -27.83 -3.80 -15.72
N THR A 576 -27.25 -2.61 -15.74
CA THR A 576 -27.33 -1.61 -14.66
C THR A 576 -28.76 -1.09 -14.50
N LEU A 577 -29.47 -0.72 -15.58
CA LEU A 577 -30.90 -0.36 -15.52
C LEU A 577 -31.75 -1.47 -14.86
N LEU A 578 -31.51 -2.74 -15.22
CA LEU A 578 -32.24 -3.87 -14.63
C LEU A 578 -31.84 -4.10 -13.16
N SER A 579 -30.58 -3.83 -12.81
CA SER A 579 -30.09 -3.82 -11.42
C SER A 579 -30.87 -2.81 -10.60
N ASP A 580 -30.96 -1.58 -11.12
CA ASP A 580 -31.56 -0.45 -10.45
C ASP A 580 -33.06 -0.64 -10.28
N LEU A 581 -33.75 -1.11 -11.31
CA LEU A 581 -35.18 -1.44 -11.20
C LEU A 581 -35.46 -2.47 -10.11
N LYS A 582 -34.59 -3.48 -9.94
CA LYS A 582 -34.71 -4.47 -8.86
C LYS A 582 -34.38 -3.86 -7.50
N ALA A 583 -33.34 -3.02 -7.43
CA ALA A 583 -32.95 -2.30 -6.23
C ALA A 583 -34.10 -1.41 -5.73
N LEU A 584 -34.65 -0.56 -6.60
CA LEU A 584 -35.83 0.28 -6.33
C LEU A 584 -37.05 -0.54 -5.87
N LYS A 585 -37.20 -1.77 -6.37
CA LYS A 585 -38.27 -2.66 -5.90
C LYS A 585 -37.99 -3.22 -4.50
N ARG A 586 -36.75 -3.63 -4.21
CA ARG A 586 -36.32 -4.13 -2.90
C ARG A 586 -36.41 -3.04 -1.81
N LEU A 587 -36.03 -1.82 -2.15
CA LEU A 587 -36.16 -0.63 -1.28
C LEU A 587 -37.61 -0.18 -1.07
N GLY A 588 -38.58 -0.79 -1.77
CA GLY A 588 -40.00 -0.42 -1.67
C GLY A 588 -40.37 0.87 -2.39
N TRP A 589 -39.45 1.48 -3.14
CA TRP A 589 -39.70 2.73 -3.86
C TRP A 589 -40.58 2.51 -5.10
N ILE A 590 -40.55 1.30 -5.67
CA ILE A 590 -41.61 0.82 -6.57
C ILE A 590 -42.65 0.04 -5.76
N LYS A 591 -43.70 0.75 -5.36
CA LYS A 591 -44.74 0.25 -4.45
C LYS A 591 -45.63 -0.79 -5.12
N GLN A 592 -45.99 -0.58 -6.39
CA GLN A 592 -46.90 -1.47 -7.11
C GLN A 592 -46.18 -2.62 -7.83
N LYS A 593 -46.53 -3.88 -7.52
CA LYS A 593 -45.96 -5.07 -8.17
C LYS A 593 -46.19 -5.08 -9.69
N GLY A 594 -47.38 -4.71 -10.16
CA GLY A 594 -47.72 -4.67 -11.59
C GLY A 594 -46.89 -3.65 -12.37
N LEU A 595 -46.51 -2.53 -11.75
CA LEU A 595 -45.63 -1.53 -12.36
C LEU A 595 -44.23 -2.12 -12.59
N TYR A 596 -43.63 -2.70 -11.55
CA TYR A 596 -42.34 -3.38 -11.64
C TYR A 596 -42.36 -4.47 -12.73
N THR A 597 -43.37 -5.34 -12.73
CA THR A 597 -43.50 -6.40 -13.75
C THR A 597 -43.59 -5.81 -15.16
N SER A 598 -44.39 -4.75 -15.35
CA SER A 598 -44.53 -4.10 -16.65
C SER A 598 -43.23 -3.48 -17.16
N LEU A 599 -42.49 -2.77 -16.31
CA LEU A 599 -41.21 -2.14 -16.68
C LEU A 599 -40.16 -3.21 -16.97
N ASN A 600 -40.02 -4.19 -16.09
CA ASN A 600 -39.09 -5.29 -16.25
C ASN A 600 -39.37 -6.08 -17.55
N SER A 601 -40.63 -6.32 -17.90
CA SER A 601 -40.99 -6.96 -19.18
C SER A 601 -40.57 -6.11 -20.39
N ILE A 602 -40.82 -4.80 -20.38
CA ILE A 602 -40.41 -3.91 -21.47
C ILE A 602 -38.88 -3.96 -21.64
N PHE A 603 -38.14 -3.82 -20.54
CA PHE A 603 -36.67 -3.76 -20.59
C PHE A 603 -36.05 -5.09 -21.06
N ASN A 604 -36.57 -6.23 -20.62
CA ASN A 604 -36.11 -7.54 -21.08
C ASN A 604 -36.41 -7.79 -22.57
N VAL A 605 -37.57 -7.34 -23.07
CA VAL A 605 -37.90 -7.43 -24.50
C VAL A 605 -36.99 -6.54 -25.33
N CYS A 606 -36.67 -5.35 -24.84
CA CYS A 606 -35.83 -4.37 -25.53
C CYS A 606 -34.35 -4.76 -25.56
N ARG A 607 -33.85 -5.47 -24.52
CA ARG A 607 -32.44 -5.84 -24.35
C ARG A 607 -31.77 -6.46 -25.60
N PRO A 608 -32.31 -7.47 -26.30
CA PRO A 608 -31.63 -8.03 -27.47
C PRO A 608 -31.64 -7.11 -28.71
N PHE A 609 -32.52 -6.11 -28.75
CA PHE A 609 -32.72 -5.28 -29.95
C PHE A 609 -31.99 -3.95 -29.92
N HIS A 610 -31.32 -3.60 -28.82
CA HIS A 610 -30.65 -2.30 -28.68
C HIS A 610 -29.49 -2.06 -29.67
N HIS A 611 -28.93 -3.11 -30.27
CA HIS A 611 -27.93 -2.97 -31.32
C HIS A 611 -28.52 -2.82 -32.74
N TYR A 612 -29.84 -2.99 -32.91
CA TYR A 612 -30.50 -2.96 -34.22
C TYR A 612 -31.33 -1.69 -34.38
N ARG A 613 -31.23 -1.01 -35.53
CA ARG A 613 -32.07 0.13 -35.93
C ARG A 613 -33.55 -0.28 -36.02
N TRP A 614 -34.24 -0.34 -34.89
CA TRP A 614 -35.66 -0.66 -34.83
C TRP A 614 -36.44 0.55 -34.32
N LYS A 615 -37.15 1.27 -35.20
CA LYS A 615 -38.04 2.37 -34.81
C LYS A 615 -39.10 1.97 -33.77
N GLY A 616 -39.41 0.67 -33.66
CA GLY A 616 -40.28 0.16 -32.60
C GLY A 616 -39.65 0.25 -31.21
N PHE A 617 -38.33 0.11 -31.10
CA PHE A 617 -37.58 0.28 -29.85
C PHE A 617 -37.77 1.69 -29.30
N GLU A 618 -37.47 2.71 -30.12
CA GLU A 618 -37.59 4.12 -29.73
C GLU A 618 -39.02 4.46 -29.28
N LYS A 619 -40.04 4.01 -30.02
CA LYS A 619 -41.44 4.22 -29.64
C LYS A 619 -41.83 3.53 -28.34
N MET A 620 -41.37 2.30 -28.13
CA MET A 620 -41.59 1.56 -26.87
C MET A 620 -40.90 2.26 -25.70
N TRP A 621 -39.70 2.77 -25.92
CA TRP A 621 -38.89 3.47 -24.92
C TRP A 621 -39.51 4.80 -24.51
N GLN A 622 -39.88 5.64 -25.48
CA GLN A 622 -40.61 6.87 -25.22
C GLN A 622 -41.97 6.61 -24.55
N SER A 623 -42.61 5.46 -24.83
CA SER A 623 -43.84 5.04 -24.15
C SER A 623 -43.57 4.72 -22.68
N ALA A 624 -42.46 4.04 -22.37
CA ALA A 624 -42.04 3.76 -21.01
C ALA A 624 -41.75 5.05 -20.23
N ILE A 625 -41.00 5.99 -20.84
CA ILE A 625 -40.73 7.33 -20.27
C ILE A 625 -42.04 8.04 -19.92
N ARG A 626 -42.94 8.22 -20.90
CA ARG A 626 -44.25 8.87 -20.70
C ARG A 626 -45.11 8.19 -19.63
N LYS A 627 -44.98 6.87 -19.51
CA LYS A 627 -45.70 6.11 -18.47
C LYS A 627 -45.12 6.43 -17.10
N VAL A 628 -43.80 6.43 -16.93
CA VAL A 628 -43.11 6.73 -15.67
C VAL A 628 -43.38 8.16 -15.22
N GLU A 629 -43.29 9.14 -16.13
CA GLU A 629 -43.57 10.56 -15.87
C GLU A 629 -44.96 10.80 -15.26
N LYS A 630 -45.97 10.07 -15.74
CA LYS A 630 -47.38 10.30 -15.38
C LYS A 630 -47.86 9.49 -14.18
N LEU A 631 -47.04 8.60 -13.63
CA LEU A 631 -47.45 7.72 -12.53
C LEU A 631 -47.56 8.50 -11.21
N PRO A 632 -48.69 8.41 -10.48
CA PRO A 632 -48.81 9.04 -9.17
C PRO A 632 -47.86 8.47 -8.10
N ASP A 633 -47.49 9.29 -7.11
CA ASP A 633 -46.53 8.94 -6.03
C ASP A 633 -46.94 7.75 -5.14
N ARG A 634 -48.22 7.37 -5.21
CA ARG A 634 -48.75 6.17 -4.55
C ARG A 634 -48.21 4.86 -5.17
N PHE A 635 -47.70 4.90 -6.40
CA PHE A 635 -47.19 3.73 -7.11
C PHE A 635 -45.66 3.69 -7.20
N ILE A 636 -45.02 4.85 -7.21
CA ILE A 636 -43.57 5.04 -7.34
C ILE A 636 -43.17 6.28 -6.53
N THR A 637 -42.05 6.28 -5.83
CA THR A 637 -41.60 7.51 -5.14
C THR A 637 -41.00 8.51 -6.14
N PRO A 638 -40.91 9.81 -5.79
CA PRO A 638 -40.23 10.80 -6.62
C PRO A 638 -38.80 10.40 -6.98
N GLU A 639 -38.04 9.85 -6.04
CA GLU A 639 -36.64 9.43 -6.22
C GLU A 639 -36.54 8.28 -7.22
N ALA A 640 -37.41 7.26 -7.08
CA ALA A 640 -37.46 6.17 -8.05
C ALA A 640 -37.88 6.64 -9.44
N ARG A 641 -38.76 7.64 -9.53
CA ARG A 641 -39.15 8.23 -10.81
C ARG A 641 -37.95 8.90 -11.47
N GLU A 642 -37.20 9.71 -10.72
CA GLU A 642 -36.02 10.41 -11.22
C GLU A 642 -34.95 9.46 -11.73
N ILE A 643 -34.60 8.43 -10.94
CA ILE A 643 -33.60 7.41 -11.33
C ILE A 643 -34.02 6.69 -12.61
N ILE A 644 -35.27 6.21 -12.68
CA ILE A 644 -35.75 5.50 -13.87
C ILE A 644 -35.76 6.43 -15.08
N LEU A 645 -36.18 7.69 -14.93
CA LEU A 645 -36.18 8.63 -16.05
C LEU A 645 -34.77 8.98 -16.52
N TYR A 646 -33.81 9.14 -15.59
CA TYR A 646 -32.41 9.33 -15.94
C TYR A 646 -31.91 8.15 -16.78
N ASP A 647 -32.04 6.91 -16.28
CA ASP A 647 -31.56 5.71 -16.96
C ASP A 647 -32.19 5.52 -18.34
N LEU A 648 -33.49 5.77 -18.46
CA LEU A 648 -34.20 5.70 -19.73
C LEU A 648 -33.71 6.79 -20.70
N ASN A 649 -33.56 8.02 -20.25
CA ASN A 649 -33.11 9.11 -21.13
C ASN A 649 -31.65 8.93 -21.55
N TYR A 650 -30.78 8.46 -20.64
CA TYR A 650 -29.39 8.14 -20.95
C TYR A 650 -29.30 7.10 -22.08
N LEU A 651 -30.00 5.97 -21.94
CA LEU A 651 -30.01 4.90 -22.95
C LEU A 651 -30.63 5.36 -24.28
N LEU A 652 -31.60 6.26 -24.25
CA LEU A 652 -32.21 6.82 -25.46
C LEU A 652 -31.24 7.77 -26.20
N GLY A 653 -30.53 8.63 -25.46
CA GLY A 653 -29.59 9.61 -26.00
C GLY A 653 -28.27 8.99 -26.48
N HIS A 654 -27.80 7.94 -25.81
CA HIS A 654 -26.56 7.22 -26.12
C HIS A 654 -26.79 5.99 -27.02
N TYR A 655 -27.98 5.86 -27.58
CA TYR A 655 -28.29 4.87 -28.61
C TYR A 655 -27.49 5.18 -29.89
N ASN A 656 -26.33 4.54 -30.04
CA ASN A 656 -25.47 4.72 -31.22
C ASN A 656 -25.50 3.46 -32.10
N PRO A 657 -26.29 3.44 -33.19
CA PRO A 657 -26.37 2.27 -34.06
C PRO A 657 -25.05 2.10 -34.82
N PRO A 658 -24.54 0.86 -34.98
CA PRO A 658 -23.38 0.63 -35.84
C PRO A 658 -23.66 1.14 -37.26
N PRO A 659 -22.65 1.68 -37.98
CA PRO A 659 -22.82 2.16 -39.35
C PRO A 659 -23.36 1.04 -40.23
N HIS A 660 -24.33 1.38 -41.09
CA HIS A 660 -25.01 0.47 -42.01
C HIS A 660 -24.03 -0.52 -42.66
N ARG A 661 -24.00 -1.78 -42.21
CA ARG A 661 -23.66 -2.87 -43.12
C ARG A 661 -24.91 -3.16 -43.94
N PRO A 662 -24.85 -3.10 -45.28
CA PRO A 662 -25.96 -3.55 -46.12
C PRO A 662 -26.25 -5.01 -45.73
N TRP A 663 -27.52 -5.32 -45.52
CA TRP A 663 -27.95 -6.70 -45.33
C TRP A 663 -27.46 -7.54 -46.52
N PRO A 664 -26.93 -8.75 -46.32
CA PRO A 664 -26.72 -9.66 -47.42
C PRO A 664 -28.09 -9.91 -48.05
N HIS A 665 -28.23 -9.56 -49.32
CA HIS A 665 -29.36 -9.96 -50.11
C HIS A 665 -29.35 -11.49 -50.17
N TRP A 666 -30.20 -12.14 -49.37
CA TRP A 666 -30.53 -13.55 -49.57
C TRP A 666 -31.41 -13.62 -50.83
N ARG A 667 -30.85 -14.20 -51.89
CA ARG A 667 -31.60 -14.78 -53.01
C ARG A 667 -31.85 -16.24 -52.74
#